data_AF-A0A7Z0C2J8-F1
#
_entry.id   AF-A0A7Z0C2J8-F1
#
_cell.length_a   1.000
_cell.length_b   1.000
_cell.length_c   1.000
_cell.angle_alpha   90.00
_cell.angle_beta   90.00
_cell.angle_gamma   90.00
#
_symmetry.space_group_name_H-M   'P 1'
#
loop_
_entity.id
_entity.type
_entity.pdbx_description
1 polymer ?
#
loop_
_entity_poly.entity_id
_entity_poly.type
_entity_poly.pdbx_seq_one_letter_code
_entity_poly.pdbx_strand_id
1 'polypeptide(L)'
;MSLPSPTSRVRPIHALRSLQALVLLCAAVLACLLPATAAAATDDARPTPAPGAPWFGPQLDWETDSAEDYQQRLGSSAALYGQRVAYPLTDDSRFFLQRLVRQSAAQGAVPVLSLEPSLPLGELTDDHAAELAEELAALHAELGTTYLLRFAPEMNGTWYSWGQQPEAYVRAFRLLGGVVHDQTPSAAMVWSPVYGAGYPYGAAYGDVDPDREADVEALDTDGNRRLNSGDDPYGPFWPGEDAVDWVGLTLYHFGPDRGRVDNELDDPAVGGETGDVETSTGFETDVAPRPGAFRARLEEVYGYGAGGGRRPFYDRFAERYGKPLLVDTGAVWLPDPEGDPELRIKRSWWRQVLRADADRPLIGGILWVEERRREAEVRDRTVDWRATRTPRLARAFLRDLEGEVDLGPVTPPTASTPDPDPQDGLPGGSGADDMTPAPPLPGTAALPRPTAPGLAVGAGGLLLVLALSWAAGRRRPAWAYDPAVDAVAGRDARLDAARGVLLLGLVAAHVELLATTDGPVAHVMGAVVGPEAFVLVAGLAVGLQHEAVAARAGWLGAASARWAVASRWWALTVLVALVVLGLRYLPGSAAAAVTHWLPGSGGEDLYARSAPLLEYPPPWWAVRELFELRTVPWPLSMLGLLVVLSLLAPLVVAALRARLWWAVVALSWTTYAAGVLWTPDWTMGTWETAYPPLLWQVVFVHAVVLAHHRHDLAAVLARPRVRAVGAGLLGVVAAGWSAVSLWAALDGGALADRLVGLSSGRELPVVRLLLVTLTGLAAWLLLTRCWRPLAGTVAPVLTALGRRGTTVLAVHVLLLVLLAAVVAGLPG
;
A
#
# COMPACT_ATOMS: atom_id res chain seq x y z
N MET A 1 40.92 -13.16 68.90
CA MET A 1 42.12 -13.32 68.06
C MET A 1 41.76 -14.28 66.95
N SER A 2 41.83 -14.03 65.64
CA SER A 2 42.26 -12.89 64.82
C SER A 2 41.79 -13.16 63.38
N LEU A 3 41.28 -12.17 62.65
CA LEU A 3 41.15 -12.15 61.16
C LEU A 3 42.57 -12.17 60.51
N PRO A 4 42.82 -12.51 59.21
CA PRO A 4 42.07 -12.10 58.00
C PRO A 4 42.08 -13.06 56.75
N SER A 5 41.38 -12.65 55.67
CA SER A 5 41.43 -13.15 54.26
C SER A 5 42.79 -12.81 53.58
N PRO A 6 43.24 -13.37 52.39
CA PRO A 6 42.55 -13.23 51.07
C PRO A 6 42.90 -14.23 49.90
N THR A 7 42.28 -14.00 48.72
CA THR A 7 42.71 -14.25 47.30
C THR A 7 42.59 -15.63 46.57
N SER A 8 41.73 -15.60 45.53
CA SER A 8 41.85 -16.06 44.12
C SER A 8 42.40 -17.44 43.72
N ARG A 9 41.61 -18.21 42.94
CA ARG A 9 41.85 -18.62 41.51
C ARG A 9 41.01 -19.87 41.17
N VAL A 10 39.92 -19.69 40.42
CA VAL A 10 39.24 -20.79 39.71
C VAL A 10 39.62 -20.68 38.23
N ARG A 11 40.16 -21.77 37.67
CA ARG A 11 40.55 -21.93 36.27
C ARG A 11 39.31 -22.18 35.37
N PRO A 12 39.21 -21.58 34.17
CA PRO A 12 38.19 -21.92 33.19
C PRO A 12 38.75 -22.97 32.22
N ILE A 13 38.18 -24.19 32.19
CA ILE A 13 38.50 -25.21 31.16
C ILE A 13 37.28 -25.55 30.29
N HIS A 14 36.10 -24.99 30.55
CA HIS A 14 34.91 -25.23 29.73
C HIS A 14 34.57 -24.12 28.72
N ALA A 15 35.31 -23.01 28.70
CA ALA A 15 35.06 -21.89 27.78
C ALA A 15 35.69 -22.06 26.38
N LEU A 16 36.70 -22.92 26.22
CA LEU A 16 37.42 -23.05 24.94
C LEU A 16 36.72 -23.93 23.90
N ARG A 17 35.91 -24.92 24.32
CA ARG A 17 35.20 -25.82 23.39
C ARG A 17 33.96 -25.16 22.77
N SER A 18 33.29 -24.28 23.52
CA SER A 18 32.14 -23.51 23.05
C SER A 18 32.55 -22.43 22.05
N LEU A 19 33.75 -21.86 22.21
CA LEU A 19 34.31 -20.86 21.30
C LEU A 19 34.73 -21.49 19.96
N GLN A 20 35.26 -22.72 19.96
CA GLN A 20 35.62 -23.44 18.75
C GLN A 20 34.39 -23.87 17.93
N ALA A 21 33.29 -24.26 18.59
CA ALA A 21 32.03 -24.56 17.91
C ALA A 21 31.39 -23.30 17.30
N LEU A 22 31.48 -22.14 17.98
CA LEU A 22 30.98 -20.87 17.49
C LEU A 22 31.83 -20.32 16.32
N VAL A 23 33.15 -20.48 16.37
CA VAL A 23 34.06 -20.07 15.28
C VAL A 23 33.91 -20.97 14.05
N LEU A 24 33.67 -22.28 14.22
CA LEU A 24 33.37 -23.20 13.11
C LEU A 24 31.99 -22.94 12.48
N LEU A 25 30.99 -22.56 13.29
CA LEU A 25 29.68 -22.15 12.79
C LEU A 25 29.75 -20.80 12.06
N CYS A 26 30.53 -19.84 12.58
CA CYS A 26 30.79 -18.58 11.90
C CYS A 26 31.61 -18.76 10.62
N ALA A 27 32.56 -19.70 10.58
CA ALA A 27 33.34 -20.01 9.36
C ALA A 27 32.51 -20.76 8.30
N ALA A 28 31.54 -21.60 8.70
CA ALA A 28 30.60 -22.23 7.79
C ALA A 28 29.58 -21.24 7.22
N VAL A 29 29.15 -20.26 8.02
CA VAL A 29 28.29 -19.15 7.56
C VAL A 29 29.08 -18.17 6.67
N LEU A 30 30.38 -17.95 6.94
CA LEU A 30 31.24 -17.13 6.07
C LEU A 30 31.61 -17.84 4.75
N ALA A 31 31.66 -19.17 4.73
CA ALA A 31 31.89 -19.96 3.51
C ALA A 31 30.64 -20.04 2.61
N CYS A 32 29.44 -19.82 3.14
CA CYS A 32 28.21 -19.61 2.37
C CYS A 32 28.02 -18.14 1.90
N LEU A 33 28.94 -17.24 2.27
CA LEU A 33 28.96 -15.83 1.86
C LEU A 33 30.13 -15.50 0.92
N LEU A 34 30.83 -16.52 0.41
CA LEU A 34 31.74 -16.34 -0.71
C LEU A 34 30.89 -16.15 -1.96
N PRO A 35 30.97 -14.99 -2.65
CA PRO A 35 30.35 -14.87 -3.95
C PRO A 35 30.97 -15.95 -4.83
N ALA A 36 30.13 -16.76 -5.47
CA ALA A 36 30.58 -17.52 -6.62
C ALA A 36 31.26 -16.50 -7.54
N THR A 37 32.54 -16.71 -7.83
CA THR A 37 33.26 -15.92 -8.83
C THR A 37 32.48 -16.10 -10.12
N ALA A 38 31.61 -15.13 -10.43
CA ALA A 38 31.01 -14.99 -11.73
C ALA A 38 32.18 -14.92 -12.70
N ALA A 39 32.30 -15.95 -13.53
CA ALA A 39 33.09 -15.85 -14.73
C ALA A 39 32.60 -14.57 -15.43
N ALA A 40 33.50 -13.62 -15.66
CA ALA A 40 33.23 -12.52 -16.55
C ALA A 40 32.91 -13.14 -17.92
N ALA A 41 31.63 -13.31 -18.20
CA ALA A 41 31.15 -13.70 -19.51
C ALA A 41 31.19 -12.44 -20.35
N THR A 42 32.29 -12.30 -21.06
CA THR A 42 32.38 -11.47 -22.26
C THR A 42 31.47 -12.09 -23.32
N ASP A 43 30.27 -11.54 -23.51
CA ASP A 43 29.62 -11.31 -24.81
C ASP A 43 28.23 -10.66 -24.58
N ASP A 44 27.95 -9.58 -25.29
CA ASP A 44 26.67 -8.81 -25.32
C ASP A 44 25.47 -9.61 -25.87
N ALA A 45 25.46 -10.94 -25.74
CA ALA A 45 24.44 -11.80 -26.34
C ALA A 45 23.23 -11.94 -25.41
N ARG A 46 22.03 -11.60 -25.93
CA ARG A 46 20.74 -11.86 -25.28
C ARG A 46 20.67 -13.34 -24.86
N PRO A 47 20.23 -13.66 -23.63
CA PRO A 47 20.05 -15.05 -23.23
C PRO A 47 19.02 -15.71 -24.16
N THR A 48 19.21 -17.00 -24.43
CA THR A 48 18.26 -17.80 -25.20
C THR A 48 17.95 -19.08 -24.43
N PRO A 49 16.70 -19.58 -24.51
CA PRO A 49 16.32 -20.81 -23.84
C PRO A 49 17.11 -22.00 -24.40
N ALA A 50 17.48 -22.94 -23.53
CA ALA A 50 18.09 -24.19 -23.98
C ALA A 50 17.03 -25.02 -24.74
N PRO A 51 17.42 -25.70 -25.84
CA PRO A 51 16.50 -26.62 -26.52
C PRO A 51 16.01 -27.68 -25.54
N GLY A 52 14.70 -27.94 -25.48
CA GLY A 52 14.16 -28.90 -24.51
C GLY A 52 13.67 -28.29 -23.19
N ALA A 53 13.90 -26.99 -22.97
CA ALA A 53 13.66 -26.33 -21.68
C ALA A 53 13.15 -24.89 -21.89
N PRO A 54 11.89 -24.72 -22.33
CA PRO A 54 11.30 -23.39 -22.49
C PRO A 54 11.31 -22.61 -21.18
N TRP A 55 11.54 -21.30 -21.29
CA TRP A 55 11.35 -20.38 -20.19
C TRP A 55 9.88 -20.27 -19.84
N PHE A 56 9.56 -20.29 -18.56
CA PHE A 56 8.19 -20.15 -18.10
C PHE A 56 8.03 -18.93 -17.20
N GLY A 57 6.90 -18.23 -17.36
CA GLY A 57 6.50 -17.24 -16.38
C GLY A 57 5.09 -16.69 -16.53
N PRO A 58 4.61 -15.94 -15.53
CA PRO A 58 3.26 -15.40 -15.54
C PRO A 58 3.17 -14.04 -16.26
N GLN A 59 2.01 -13.78 -16.84
CA GLN A 59 1.50 -12.44 -17.06
C GLN A 59 0.64 -12.07 -15.84
N LEU A 60 1.18 -11.20 -14.98
CA LEU A 60 0.53 -10.81 -13.73
C LEU A 60 -0.36 -9.59 -13.93
N ASP A 61 -1.35 -9.47 -13.04
CA ASP A 61 -2.01 -8.20 -12.77
C ASP A 61 -1.11 -7.35 -11.85
N TRP A 62 -0.23 -6.52 -12.44
CA TRP A 62 0.76 -5.73 -11.72
C TRP A 62 0.17 -4.61 -10.83
N GLU A 63 -1.12 -4.33 -10.96
CA GLU A 63 -1.85 -3.42 -10.06
C GLU A 63 -2.10 -4.10 -8.70
N THR A 64 -2.35 -5.41 -8.70
CA THR A 64 -2.73 -6.16 -7.49
C THR A 64 -1.75 -7.25 -7.06
N ASP A 65 -0.71 -7.49 -7.85
CA ASP A 65 0.26 -8.57 -7.69
C ASP A 65 1.71 -8.06 -7.88
N SER A 66 2.68 -8.90 -7.53
CA SER A 66 4.11 -8.61 -7.69
C SER A 66 4.90 -9.88 -8.00
N ALA A 67 6.12 -9.72 -8.51
CA ALA A 67 7.01 -10.85 -8.73
C ALA A 67 7.31 -11.61 -7.42
N GLU A 68 7.43 -10.88 -6.30
CA GLU A 68 7.63 -11.48 -4.98
C GLU A 68 6.40 -12.23 -4.51
N ASP A 69 5.21 -11.65 -4.64
CA ASP A 69 3.96 -12.31 -4.24
C ASP A 69 3.72 -13.60 -5.05
N TYR A 70 4.02 -13.57 -6.36
CA TYR A 70 3.98 -14.77 -7.20
C TYR A 70 4.97 -15.84 -6.71
N GLN A 71 6.22 -15.45 -6.43
CA GLN A 71 7.24 -16.37 -5.90
C GLN A 71 6.80 -16.99 -4.57
N GLN A 72 6.20 -16.21 -3.66
CA GLN A 72 5.69 -16.69 -2.38
C GLN A 72 4.51 -17.66 -2.56
N ARG A 73 3.60 -17.39 -3.51
CA ARG A 73 2.44 -18.27 -3.79
C ARG A 73 2.85 -19.57 -4.47
N LEU A 74 3.72 -19.51 -5.47
CA LEU A 74 4.16 -20.67 -6.25
C LEU A 74 5.17 -21.51 -5.45
N GLY A 75 6.07 -20.86 -4.71
CA GLY A 75 7.22 -21.47 -4.06
C GLY A 75 8.49 -21.52 -4.92
N SER A 76 8.48 -20.86 -6.08
CA SER A 76 9.61 -20.73 -7.02
C SER A 76 9.52 -19.39 -7.75
N SER A 77 10.65 -18.83 -8.19
CA SER A 77 10.69 -17.72 -9.15
C SER A 77 10.20 -18.16 -10.54
N ALA A 78 10.11 -17.20 -11.46
CA ALA A 78 9.82 -17.44 -12.87
C ALA A 78 10.97 -16.92 -13.75
N ALA A 79 11.11 -17.49 -14.94
CA ALA A 79 12.09 -17.05 -15.94
C ALA A 79 11.58 -15.84 -16.75
N LEU A 80 10.26 -15.67 -16.84
CA LEU A 80 9.59 -14.59 -17.56
C LEU A 80 8.64 -13.82 -16.64
N TYR A 81 8.43 -12.53 -16.92
CA TYR A 81 7.36 -11.75 -16.32
C TYR A 81 6.74 -10.86 -17.40
N GLY A 82 5.45 -11.05 -17.67
CA GLY A 82 4.74 -10.32 -18.73
C GLY A 82 3.87 -9.18 -18.22
N GLN A 83 3.82 -8.08 -18.96
CA GLN A 83 2.89 -6.97 -18.74
C GLN A 83 2.46 -6.33 -20.07
N ARG A 84 1.26 -5.74 -20.09
CA ARG A 84 0.79 -4.85 -21.17
C ARG A 84 1.24 -3.42 -20.89
N VAL A 85 1.79 -2.75 -21.88
CA VAL A 85 2.33 -1.39 -21.77
C VAL A 85 1.78 -0.57 -22.94
N ALA A 86 1.17 0.57 -22.64
CA ALA A 86 0.71 1.49 -23.68
C ALA A 86 1.90 2.00 -24.51
N TYR A 87 1.71 2.12 -25.82
CA TYR A 87 2.72 2.61 -26.77
C TYR A 87 2.11 3.64 -27.73
N PRO A 88 2.74 4.80 -27.98
CA PRO A 88 4.01 5.31 -27.45
C PRO A 88 4.04 5.46 -25.92
N LEU A 89 5.24 5.58 -25.35
CA LEU A 89 5.40 5.71 -23.91
C LEU A 89 4.78 7.03 -23.41
N THR A 90 3.88 6.91 -22.44
CA THR A 90 3.47 7.99 -21.53
C THR A 90 4.24 7.88 -20.22
N ASP A 91 4.21 8.95 -19.40
CA ASP A 91 4.82 8.94 -18.06
C ASP A 91 4.35 7.74 -17.21
N ASP A 92 3.05 7.42 -17.28
CA ASP A 92 2.47 6.29 -16.56
C ASP A 92 2.99 4.94 -17.08
N SER A 93 3.00 4.76 -18.40
CA SER A 93 3.48 3.51 -19.01
C SER A 93 4.98 3.30 -18.76
N ARG A 94 5.76 4.38 -18.69
CA ARG A 94 7.19 4.35 -18.34
C ARG A 94 7.39 3.91 -16.90
N PHE A 95 6.61 4.44 -15.96
CA PHE A 95 6.65 4.01 -14.56
C PHE A 95 6.36 2.51 -14.41
N PHE A 96 5.29 2.01 -15.04
CA PHE A 96 4.94 0.58 -14.97
C PHE A 96 5.99 -0.31 -15.62
N LEU A 97 6.54 0.11 -16.77
CA LEU A 97 7.66 -0.57 -17.42
C LEU A 97 8.87 -0.66 -16.48
N GLN A 98 9.32 0.45 -15.90
CA GLN A 98 10.46 0.47 -14.97
C GLN A 98 10.23 -0.46 -13.76
N ARG A 99 9.01 -0.43 -13.19
CA ARG A 99 8.62 -1.29 -12.07
C ARG A 99 8.68 -2.78 -12.42
N LEU A 100 8.16 -3.19 -13.58
CA LEU A 100 8.27 -4.56 -14.08
C LEU A 100 9.73 -4.97 -14.25
N VAL A 101 10.52 -4.11 -14.90
CA VAL A 101 11.92 -4.41 -15.26
C VAL A 101 12.77 -4.58 -14.01
N ARG A 102 12.64 -3.70 -13.01
CA ARG A 102 13.35 -3.82 -11.73
C ARG A 102 12.98 -5.09 -10.96
N GLN A 103 11.69 -5.42 -10.88
CA GLN A 103 11.25 -6.64 -10.20
C GLN A 103 11.69 -7.92 -10.94
N SER A 104 11.67 -7.90 -12.27
CA SER A 104 12.14 -9.01 -13.10
C SER A 104 13.65 -9.21 -12.91
N ALA A 105 14.44 -8.12 -12.98
CA ALA A 105 15.88 -8.15 -12.79
C ALA A 105 16.29 -8.64 -11.39
N ALA A 106 15.54 -8.29 -10.34
CA ALA A 106 15.78 -8.78 -8.98
C ALA A 106 15.66 -10.30 -8.85
N GLN A 107 14.86 -10.95 -9.71
CA GLN A 107 14.72 -12.41 -9.76
C GLN A 107 15.53 -13.07 -10.88
N GLY A 108 16.32 -12.30 -11.64
CA GLY A 108 17.02 -12.82 -12.82
C GLY A 108 16.07 -13.28 -13.92
N ALA A 109 14.91 -12.65 -14.06
CA ALA A 109 13.88 -12.96 -15.05
C ALA A 109 13.91 -11.97 -16.22
N VAL A 110 13.45 -12.42 -17.39
CA VAL A 110 13.32 -11.60 -18.61
C VAL A 110 11.92 -10.96 -18.66
N PRO A 111 11.81 -9.62 -18.65
CA PRO A 111 10.55 -8.93 -18.88
C PRO A 111 10.02 -9.12 -20.31
N VAL A 112 8.72 -9.44 -20.42
CA VAL A 112 7.96 -9.52 -21.68
C VAL A 112 7.00 -8.34 -21.76
N LEU A 113 7.34 -7.35 -22.60
CA LEU A 113 6.60 -6.12 -22.78
C LEU A 113 5.62 -6.27 -23.95
N SER A 114 4.33 -6.40 -23.67
CA SER A 114 3.28 -6.36 -24.71
C SER A 114 2.92 -4.90 -24.99
N LEU A 115 3.46 -4.34 -26.06
CA LEU A 115 3.29 -2.94 -26.43
C LEU A 115 1.95 -2.75 -27.15
N GLU A 116 1.06 -1.95 -26.59
CA GLU A 116 -0.31 -1.72 -27.06
C GLU A 116 -0.44 -0.32 -27.68
N PRO A 117 -0.57 -0.20 -29.02
CA PRO A 117 -0.74 1.08 -29.68
C PRO A 117 -1.97 1.85 -29.19
N SER A 118 -1.73 3.03 -28.62
CA SER A 118 -2.77 4.00 -28.24
C SER A 118 -3.09 4.98 -29.38
N LEU A 119 -2.17 5.12 -30.33
CA LEU A 119 -2.33 5.91 -31.56
C LEU A 119 -2.61 5.00 -32.76
N PRO A 120 -3.24 5.53 -33.83
CA PRO A 120 -3.31 4.83 -35.11
C PRO A 120 -1.92 4.38 -35.59
N LEU A 121 -1.82 3.18 -36.16
CA LEU A 121 -0.52 2.61 -36.56
C LEU A 121 0.27 3.50 -37.53
N GLY A 122 -0.43 4.26 -38.38
CA GLY A 122 0.18 5.21 -39.33
C GLY A 122 0.72 6.50 -38.70
N GLU A 123 0.40 6.78 -37.44
CA GLU A 123 0.89 7.95 -36.68
C GLU A 123 2.10 7.63 -35.79
N LEU A 124 2.55 6.37 -35.77
CA LEU A 124 3.76 5.97 -35.06
C LEU A 124 5.00 6.44 -35.83
N THR A 125 5.95 7.05 -35.12
CA THR A 125 7.13 7.71 -35.69
C THR A 125 8.42 7.09 -35.14
N ASP A 126 9.54 7.38 -35.79
CA ASP A 126 10.87 6.99 -35.32
C ASP A 126 11.18 7.58 -33.92
N ASP A 127 10.67 8.78 -33.61
CA ASP A 127 10.86 9.42 -32.30
C ASP A 127 10.21 8.60 -31.18
N HIS A 128 9.00 8.07 -31.38
CA HIS A 128 8.34 7.19 -30.41
C HIS A 128 9.14 5.89 -30.17
N ALA A 129 9.72 5.34 -31.24
CA ALA A 129 10.53 4.13 -31.15
C ALA A 129 11.88 4.40 -30.47
N ALA A 130 12.50 5.56 -30.75
CA ALA A 130 13.75 5.99 -30.13
C ALA A 130 13.58 6.23 -28.63
N GLU A 131 12.47 6.85 -28.23
CA GLU A 131 12.15 7.08 -26.80
C GLU A 131 12.05 5.76 -26.01
N LEU A 132 11.39 4.75 -26.59
CA LEU A 132 11.35 3.41 -26.00
C LEU A 132 12.74 2.75 -25.97
N ALA A 133 13.49 2.85 -27.06
CA ALA A 133 14.82 2.27 -27.17
C ALA A 133 15.79 2.86 -26.13
N GLU A 134 15.79 4.19 -25.96
CA GLU A 134 16.59 4.91 -24.95
C GLU A 134 16.27 4.46 -23.52
N GLU A 135 14.98 4.34 -23.19
CA GLU A 135 14.54 3.87 -21.86
C GLU A 135 15.03 2.44 -21.58
N LEU A 136 14.86 1.53 -22.53
CA LEU A 136 15.29 0.14 -22.40
C LEU A 136 16.82 0.01 -22.36
N ALA A 137 17.55 0.83 -23.14
CA ALA A 137 19.01 0.86 -23.10
C ALA A 137 19.54 1.36 -21.75
N ALA A 138 18.90 2.40 -21.18
CA ALA A 138 19.24 2.90 -19.85
C ALA A 138 19.02 1.84 -18.76
N LEU A 139 17.86 1.18 -18.77
CA LEU A 139 17.54 0.11 -17.82
C LEU A 139 18.45 -1.11 -17.99
N HIS A 140 18.85 -1.46 -19.21
CA HIS A 140 19.81 -2.53 -19.46
C HIS A 140 21.18 -2.20 -18.88
N ALA A 141 21.65 -0.97 -19.10
CA ALA A 141 22.93 -0.50 -18.55
C ALA A 141 22.93 -0.48 -17.01
N GLU A 142 21.79 -0.18 -16.38
CA GLU A 142 21.63 -0.18 -14.93
C GLU A 142 21.54 -1.59 -14.34
N LEU A 143 20.72 -2.47 -14.95
CA LEU A 143 20.25 -3.70 -14.31
C LEU A 143 20.77 -4.99 -14.98
N GLY A 144 21.41 -4.90 -16.14
CA GLY A 144 21.92 -6.06 -16.89
C GLY A 144 20.83 -6.99 -17.43
N THR A 145 19.60 -6.51 -17.56
CA THR A 145 18.43 -7.30 -18.00
C THR A 145 18.15 -7.17 -19.49
N THR A 146 17.49 -8.16 -20.10
CA THR A 146 17.13 -8.17 -21.52
C THR A 146 15.63 -8.25 -21.70
N TYR A 147 15.09 -7.86 -22.86
CA TYR A 147 13.65 -7.68 -23.05
C TYR A 147 13.10 -8.52 -24.20
N LEU A 148 11.86 -8.99 -24.06
CA LEU A 148 11.05 -9.47 -25.18
C LEU A 148 9.95 -8.43 -25.47
N LEU A 149 10.00 -7.79 -26.64
CA LEU A 149 9.07 -6.74 -27.06
C LEU A 149 8.01 -7.33 -27.99
N ARG A 150 6.81 -7.55 -27.46
CA ARG A 150 5.66 -8.07 -28.19
C ARG A 150 4.79 -6.91 -28.67
N PHE A 151 5.10 -6.40 -29.86
CA PHE A 151 4.42 -5.22 -30.42
C PHE A 151 3.06 -5.57 -31.05
N ALA A 152 2.02 -4.84 -30.63
CA ALA A 152 0.66 -4.92 -31.14
C ALA A 152 0.21 -6.39 -31.34
N PRO A 153 0.21 -7.20 -30.26
CA PRO A 153 -0.14 -8.62 -30.36
C PRO A 153 -1.57 -8.79 -30.86
N GLU A 154 -1.86 -9.99 -31.39
CA GLU A 154 -3.21 -10.37 -31.84
C GLU A 154 -3.79 -9.46 -32.94
N MET A 155 -2.91 -8.85 -33.73
CA MET A 155 -3.23 -7.95 -34.85
C MET A 155 -4.12 -8.59 -35.94
N ASN A 156 -4.15 -9.91 -36.02
CA ASN A 156 -5.00 -10.66 -36.95
C ASN A 156 -6.42 -10.92 -36.38
N GLY A 157 -6.71 -10.51 -35.15
CA GLY A 157 -8.05 -10.48 -34.55
C GLY A 157 -8.78 -9.15 -34.80
N THR A 158 -10.04 -9.08 -34.38
CA THR A 158 -10.94 -7.93 -34.62
C THR A 158 -11.23 -7.08 -33.37
N TRP A 159 -10.72 -7.45 -32.19
CA TRP A 159 -11.09 -6.81 -30.91
C TRP A 159 -10.22 -5.60 -30.52
N TYR A 160 -9.07 -5.40 -31.15
CA TYR A 160 -8.17 -4.28 -30.88
C TYR A 160 -8.21 -3.22 -31.99
N SER A 161 -7.86 -1.98 -31.65
CA SER A 161 -7.78 -0.85 -32.59
C SER A 161 -6.74 -1.00 -33.70
N TRP A 162 -5.74 -1.84 -33.48
CA TRP A 162 -4.71 -2.21 -34.46
C TRP A 162 -5.04 -3.51 -35.22
N GLY A 163 -6.21 -4.11 -34.97
CA GLY A 163 -6.66 -5.34 -35.63
C GLY A 163 -6.94 -5.15 -37.13
N GLN A 164 -6.83 -6.24 -37.89
CA GLN A 164 -7.14 -6.35 -39.34
C GLN A 164 -6.57 -5.20 -40.20
N GLN A 165 -5.35 -4.76 -39.92
CA GLN A 165 -4.64 -3.69 -40.66
C GLN A 165 -3.26 -4.19 -41.13
N PRO A 166 -3.19 -5.17 -42.06
CA PRO A 166 -1.95 -5.87 -42.39
C PRO A 166 -0.84 -4.93 -42.86
N GLU A 167 -1.12 -4.00 -43.77
CA GLU A 167 -0.07 -3.13 -44.30
C GLU A 167 0.44 -2.13 -43.25
N ALA A 168 -0.49 -1.50 -42.50
CA ALA A 168 -0.13 -0.53 -41.47
C ALA A 168 0.63 -1.20 -40.32
N TYR A 169 0.22 -2.42 -39.96
CA TYR A 169 0.90 -3.25 -38.96
C TYR A 169 2.33 -3.57 -39.38
N VAL A 170 2.54 -4.09 -40.60
CA VAL A 170 3.87 -4.44 -41.10
C VAL A 170 4.78 -3.21 -41.14
N ARG A 171 4.28 -2.06 -41.60
CA ARG A 171 5.04 -0.80 -41.59
C ARG A 171 5.45 -0.38 -40.18
N ALA A 172 4.51 -0.35 -39.24
CA ALA A 172 4.76 0.04 -37.86
C ALA A 172 5.72 -0.92 -37.14
N PHE A 173 5.56 -2.23 -37.36
CA PHE A 173 6.45 -3.26 -36.80
C PHE A 173 7.88 -3.09 -37.31
N ARG A 174 8.06 -2.88 -38.63
CA ARG A 174 9.39 -2.67 -39.22
C ARG A 174 10.04 -1.37 -38.75
N LEU A 175 9.25 -0.31 -38.55
CA LEU A 175 9.74 0.96 -38.00
C LEU A 175 10.30 0.74 -36.59
N LEU A 176 9.51 0.19 -35.68
CA LEU A 176 9.94 -0.07 -34.31
C LEU A 176 11.10 -1.07 -34.27
N GLY A 177 11.00 -2.17 -35.02
CA GLY A 177 12.04 -3.19 -35.07
C GLY A 177 13.38 -2.67 -35.58
N GLY A 178 13.38 -1.80 -36.59
CA GLY A 178 14.60 -1.16 -37.09
C GLY A 178 15.30 -0.32 -36.04
N VAL A 179 14.56 0.49 -35.29
CA VAL A 179 15.11 1.33 -34.21
C VAL A 179 15.61 0.47 -33.04
N VAL A 180 14.83 -0.53 -32.62
CA VAL A 180 15.22 -1.44 -31.53
C VAL A 180 16.49 -2.22 -31.87
N HIS A 181 16.60 -2.76 -33.09
CA HIS A 181 17.78 -3.50 -33.53
C HIS A 181 19.04 -2.64 -33.64
N ASP A 182 18.88 -1.35 -33.97
CA ASP A 182 20.00 -0.41 -34.06
C ASP A 182 20.45 0.12 -32.69
N GLN A 183 19.50 0.47 -31.82
CA GLN A 183 19.78 1.23 -30.60
C GLN A 183 19.77 0.40 -29.31
N THR A 184 19.06 -0.73 -29.28
CA THR A 184 18.86 -1.53 -28.06
C THR A 184 19.02 -3.03 -28.34
N PRO A 185 20.27 -3.52 -28.54
CA PRO A 185 20.53 -4.93 -28.84
C PRO A 185 20.14 -5.89 -27.69
N SER A 186 19.88 -5.37 -26.50
CA SER A 186 19.37 -6.11 -25.34
C SER A 186 17.87 -6.44 -25.43
N ALA A 187 17.13 -5.87 -26.39
CA ALA A 187 15.72 -6.12 -26.62
C ALA A 187 15.49 -6.98 -27.88
N ALA A 188 14.50 -7.88 -27.84
CA ALA A 188 14.14 -8.76 -28.94
C ALA A 188 12.69 -8.54 -29.39
N MET A 189 12.50 -8.34 -30.70
CA MET A 189 11.18 -8.14 -31.29
C MET A 189 10.41 -9.46 -31.42
N VAL A 190 9.19 -9.50 -30.90
CA VAL A 190 8.28 -10.66 -30.91
C VAL A 190 7.07 -10.37 -31.80
N TRP A 191 6.93 -11.12 -32.89
CA TRP A 191 5.73 -11.07 -33.76
C TRP A 191 4.70 -12.11 -33.31
N SER A 192 3.58 -11.66 -32.72
CA SER A 192 2.67 -12.55 -31.99
C SER A 192 1.20 -12.43 -32.41
N PRO A 193 0.76 -13.16 -33.45
CA PRO A 193 -0.65 -13.29 -33.79
C PRO A 193 -1.43 -14.13 -32.76
N VAL A 194 -2.77 -14.05 -32.83
CA VAL A 194 -3.69 -14.97 -32.16
C VAL A 194 -3.99 -16.17 -33.06
N TYR A 195 -4.19 -17.35 -32.46
CA TYR A 195 -4.46 -18.58 -33.20
C TYR A 195 -5.73 -18.48 -34.07
N GLY A 196 -5.56 -18.65 -35.38
CA GLY A 196 -6.47 -18.40 -36.50
C GLY A 196 -7.80 -19.18 -36.55
N ALA A 197 -8.11 -20.02 -35.55
CA ALA A 197 -9.38 -20.75 -35.56
C ALA A 197 -10.57 -19.81 -35.36
N GLY A 198 -11.39 -19.70 -36.41
CA GLY A 198 -12.51 -18.77 -36.46
C GLY A 198 -12.22 -17.48 -37.20
N TYR A 199 -11.07 -17.35 -37.89
CA TYR A 199 -10.80 -16.27 -38.84
C TYR A 199 -11.88 -16.23 -39.95
N PRO A 200 -12.36 -15.05 -40.38
CA PRO A 200 -11.89 -13.68 -40.05
C PRO A 200 -12.30 -13.10 -38.69
N TYR A 201 -12.87 -13.92 -37.81
CA TYR A 201 -13.43 -13.52 -36.52
C TYR A 201 -14.67 -12.62 -36.69
N GLY A 202 -15.40 -12.38 -35.59
CA GLY A 202 -16.62 -11.57 -35.60
C GLY A 202 -16.36 -10.07 -35.76
N ALA A 203 -17.42 -9.31 -36.06
CA ALA A 203 -17.36 -7.85 -36.15
C ALA A 203 -17.09 -7.24 -34.77
N ALA A 204 -15.95 -6.57 -34.64
CA ALA A 204 -15.54 -5.85 -33.44
C ALA A 204 -14.76 -4.58 -33.82
N TYR A 205 -14.14 -3.89 -32.87
CA TYR A 205 -13.56 -2.54 -33.08
C TYR A 205 -12.56 -2.47 -34.25
N GLY A 206 -11.76 -3.52 -34.45
CA GLY A 206 -10.80 -3.67 -35.54
C GLY A 206 -11.35 -4.45 -36.74
N ASP A 207 -12.67 -4.49 -36.94
CA ASP A 207 -13.25 -5.03 -38.17
C ASP A 207 -12.71 -4.30 -39.41
N VAL A 208 -12.80 -4.95 -40.56
CA VAL A 208 -12.36 -4.37 -41.82
C VAL A 208 -13.30 -3.21 -42.16
N ASP A 209 -12.78 -1.99 -42.03
CA ASP A 209 -13.48 -0.79 -42.48
C ASP A 209 -13.67 -0.93 -44.00
N PRO A 210 -14.92 -0.95 -44.49
CA PRO A 210 -15.22 -1.10 -45.92
C PRO A 210 -14.59 -0.02 -46.80
N ASP A 211 -14.17 1.12 -46.23
CA ASP A 211 -13.45 2.18 -46.93
C ASP A 211 -11.93 1.87 -47.11
N ARG A 212 -11.40 0.74 -46.61
CA ARG A 212 -9.99 0.29 -46.71
C ARG A 212 -9.76 -0.79 -47.78
N GLU A 213 -10.01 -0.48 -49.05
CA GLU A 213 -9.88 -1.42 -50.19
C GLU A 213 -8.53 -2.17 -50.26
N ALA A 214 -7.42 -1.52 -49.90
CA ALA A 214 -6.08 -2.13 -49.94
C ALA A 214 -5.87 -3.21 -48.85
N ASP A 215 -6.43 -3.01 -47.66
CA ASP A 215 -6.34 -4.01 -46.59
C ASP A 215 -7.24 -5.21 -46.90
N VAL A 216 -8.39 -4.99 -47.53
CA VAL A 216 -9.26 -6.07 -48.03
C VAL A 216 -8.52 -6.96 -49.04
N GLU A 217 -7.81 -6.36 -50.01
CA GLU A 217 -7.02 -7.11 -51.00
C GLU A 217 -5.88 -7.90 -50.34
N ALA A 218 -5.25 -7.37 -49.30
CA ALA A 218 -4.19 -8.06 -48.57
C ALA A 218 -4.71 -9.24 -47.73
N LEU A 219 -5.96 -9.19 -47.24
CA LEU A 219 -6.57 -10.22 -46.41
C LEU A 219 -7.25 -11.34 -47.23
N ASP A 220 -7.70 -11.06 -48.46
CA ASP A 220 -8.19 -12.05 -49.45
C ASP A 220 -7.02 -12.80 -50.09
N THR A 221 -6.47 -13.77 -49.34
CA THR A 221 -5.25 -14.48 -49.70
C THR A 221 -5.44 -15.57 -50.75
N ASP A 222 -6.69 -15.99 -51.00
CA ASP A 222 -7.01 -16.94 -52.07
C ASP A 222 -7.60 -16.27 -53.33
N GLY A 223 -7.87 -14.95 -53.26
CA GLY A 223 -8.29 -14.11 -54.39
C GLY A 223 -9.74 -14.34 -54.81
N ASN A 224 -10.57 -14.94 -53.95
CA ASN A 224 -11.95 -15.29 -54.25
C ASN A 224 -12.93 -14.11 -53.99
N ARG A 225 -12.42 -12.98 -53.48
CA ARG A 225 -13.14 -11.76 -53.06
C ARG A 225 -14.11 -11.98 -51.91
N ARG A 226 -13.82 -12.94 -51.04
CA ARG A 226 -14.56 -13.24 -49.82
C ARG A 226 -13.55 -13.45 -48.73
N LEU A 227 -13.81 -12.88 -47.57
CA LEU A 227 -12.96 -13.10 -46.41
C LEU A 227 -13.55 -14.24 -45.60
N ASN A 228 -12.89 -15.40 -45.59
CA ASN A 228 -13.43 -16.60 -44.94
C ASN A 228 -12.35 -17.47 -44.28
N SER A 229 -12.77 -18.61 -43.72
CA SER A 229 -11.87 -19.57 -43.07
C SER A 229 -10.85 -20.21 -44.03
N GLY A 230 -11.06 -20.03 -45.33
CA GLY A 230 -10.18 -20.37 -46.42
C GLY A 230 -9.04 -19.38 -46.62
N ASP A 231 -8.96 -18.25 -45.93
CA ASP A 231 -7.82 -17.32 -46.00
C ASP A 231 -6.67 -17.69 -45.04
N ASP A 232 -5.49 -17.12 -45.27
CA ASP A 232 -4.32 -17.26 -44.40
C ASP A 232 -4.33 -16.17 -43.31
N PRO A 233 -4.65 -16.53 -42.04
CA PRO A 233 -4.84 -15.56 -40.97
C PRO A 233 -3.54 -14.96 -40.43
N TYR A 234 -2.38 -15.37 -40.96
CA TYR A 234 -1.07 -14.97 -40.44
C TYR A 234 -0.19 -14.29 -41.48
N GLY A 235 -0.15 -14.85 -42.71
CA GLY A 235 0.75 -14.40 -43.78
C GLY A 235 0.74 -12.89 -44.05
N PRO A 236 -0.43 -12.24 -44.20
CA PRO A 236 -0.52 -10.81 -44.48
C PRO A 236 0.14 -9.91 -43.43
N PHE A 237 0.26 -10.37 -42.18
CA PHE A 237 0.82 -9.60 -41.07
C PHE A 237 2.31 -9.88 -40.84
N TRP A 238 2.95 -10.73 -41.63
CA TRP A 238 4.36 -11.10 -41.44
C TRP A 238 5.30 -9.95 -41.85
N PRO A 239 6.07 -9.36 -40.92
CA PRO A 239 6.87 -8.17 -41.22
C PRO A 239 8.22 -8.48 -41.89
N GLY A 240 8.65 -9.75 -41.92
CA GLY A 240 9.93 -10.18 -42.48
C GLY A 240 10.85 -10.85 -41.46
N GLU A 241 11.76 -11.71 -41.92
CA GLU A 241 12.68 -12.47 -41.05
C GLU A 241 13.77 -11.61 -40.37
N ASP A 242 14.05 -10.45 -40.96
CA ASP A 242 15.04 -9.46 -40.52
C ASP A 242 14.50 -8.63 -39.34
N ALA A 243 13.20 -8.34 -39.34
CA ALA A 243 12.56 -7.53 -38.29
C ALA A 243 12.18 -8.35 -37.04
N VAL A 244 12.11 -9.69 -37.13
CA VAL A 244 11.57 -10.56 -36.07
C VAL A 244 12.69 -11.36 -35.41
N ASP A 245 12.81 -11.27 -34.08
CA ASP A 245 13.72 -12.12 -33.29
C ASP A 245 13.02 -13.38 -32.77
N TRP A 246 11.78 -13.24 -32.33
CA TRP A 246 10.94 -14.31 -31.79
C TRP A 246 9.59 -14.34 -32.50
N VAL A 247 9.09 -15.54 -32.76
CA VAL A 247 7.69 -15.72 -33.16
C VAL A 247 6.87 -15.90 -31.89
N GLY A 248 5.67 -15.33 -31.84
CA GLY A 248 4.72 -15.49 -30.76
C GLY A 248 3.44 -16.14 -31.25
N LEU A 249 2.68 -16.78 -30.37
CA LEU A 249 1.34 -17.24 -30.67
C LEU A 249 0.47 -17.17 -29.42
N THR A 250 -0.61 -16.38 -29.48
CA THR A 250 -1.62 -16.37 -28.42
C THR A 250 -2.62 -17.50 -28.64
N LEU A 251 -2.76 -18.37 -27.65
CA LEU A 251 -3.51 -19.62 -27.76
C LEU A 251 -4.11 -20.01 -26.41
N TYR A 252 -5.41 -19.80 -26.24
CA TYR A 252 -6.13 -20.09 -24.99
C TYR A 252 -7.01 -21.35 -25.06
N HIS A 253 -7.33 -21.89 -23.87
CA HIS A 253 -8.41 -22.86 -23.70
C HIS A 253 -9.64 -22.20 -23.06
N PHE A 254 -10.62 -21.87 -23.90
CA PHE A 254 -11.95 -21.40 -23.47
C PHE A 254 -12.98 -22.54 -23.27
N GLY A 255 -12.80 -23.65 -23.99
CA GLY A 255 -13.77 -24.75 -24.08
C GLY A 255 -14.02 -25.19 -25.53
N PRO A 256 -14.82 -26.25 -25.76
CA PRO A 256 -15.36 -26.57 -27.07
C PRO A 256 -16.16 -25.40 -27.63
N ASP A 257 -15.93 -25.04 -28.89
CA ASP A 257 -16.76 -24.06 -29.58
C ASP A 257 -18.17 -24.65 -29.79
N ARG A 258 -19.22 -23.91 -29.41
CA ARG A 258 -20.63 -24.33 -29.61
C ARG A 258 -21.15 -24.01 -31.02
N GLY A 259 -20.30 -23.45 -31.86
CA GLY A 259 -20.61 -23.03 -33.22
C GLY A 259 -20.81 -21.52 -33.27
N ARG A 260 -20.16 -20.91 -34.26
CA ARG A 260 -20.44 -19.53 -34.69
C ARG A 260 -21.55 -19.55 -35.73
N VAL A 261 -22.44 -18.55 -35.68
CA VAL A 261 -23.22 -18.18 -36.86
C VAL A 261 -22.24 -17.53 -37.83
N ASP A 262 -22.43 -17.76 -39.13
CA ASP A 262 -21.50 -17.45 -40.21
C ASP A 262 -20.86 -16.04 -40.12
N ASN A 263 -19.55 -15.98 -39.89
CA ASN A 263 -18.74 -14.76 -39.87
C ASN A 263 -17.97 -14.58 -41.19
N GLU A 264 -18.26 -15.40 -42.21
CA GLU A 264 -17.66 -15.26 -43.53
C GLU A 264 -18.27 -14.03 -44.24
N LEU A 265 -17.41 -13.20 -44.82
CA LEU A 265 -17.84 -12.00 -45.54
C LEU A 265 -17.95 -12.30 -47.03
N ASP A 266 -19.18 -12.40 -47.53
CA ASP A 266 -19.49 -12.59 -48.97
C ASP A 266 -19.07 -11.39 -49.83
N ASP A 267 -19.08 -10.18 -49.26
CA ASP A 267 -18.56 -8.94 -49.84
C ASP A 267 -17.71 -8.18 -48.79
N PRO A 268 -16.38 -8.30 -48.82
CA PRO A 268 -15.52 -7.67 -47.82
C PRO A 268 -15.50 -6.14 -47.91
N ALA A 269 -16.00 -5.53 -48.99
CA ALA A 269 -16.20 -4.08 -49.09
C ALA A 269 -17.48 -3.58 -48.41
N VAL A 270 -18.28 -4.47 -47.81
CA VAL A 270 -19.47 -4.12 -47.02
C VAL A 270 -19.20 -4.23 -45.51
N GLY A 271 -18.16 -4.96 -45.11
CA GLY A 271 -17.88 -5.29 -43.70
C GLY A 271 -18.87 -6.30 -43.10
N GLY A 272 -18.63 -6.73 -41.86
CA GLY A 272 -19.56 -7.59 -41.12
C GLY A 272 -20.75 -6.84 -40.52
N GLU A 273 -21.79 -7.56 -40.06
CA GLU A 273 -22.85 -6.93 -39.26
C GLU A 273 -22.27 -6.43 -37.93
N THR A 274 -22.14 -5.11 -37.76
CA THR A 274 -21.57 -4.50 -36.55
C THR A 274 -22.56 -4.47 -35.38
N GLY A 275 -22.15 -4.93 -34.18
CA GLY A 275 -22.87 -4.72 -32.91
C GLY A 275 -23.71 -5.90 -32.40
N ASP A 276 -24.70 -5.61 -31.52
CA ASP A 276 -25.54 -6.54 -30.71
C ASP A 276 -26.30 -7.65 -31.49
N VAL A 277 -26.16 -7.72 -32.81
CA VAL A 277 -26.81 -8.71 -33.69
C VAL A 277 -25.94 -9.96 -33.87
N GLU A 278 -24.63 -9.86 -33.71
CA GLU A 278 -23.72 -11.00 -33.80
C GLU A 278 -23.81 -11.85 -32.52
N THR A 279 -24.52 -12.97 -32.60
CA THR A 279 -24.69 -13.89 -31.47
C THR A 279 -23.72 -15.06 -31.59
N SER A 280 -22.47 -14.86 -31.18
CA SER A 280 -21.63 -16.01 -30.83
C SER A 280 -22.34 -16.79 -29.72
N THR A 281 -22.64 -18.07 -29.97
CA THR A 281 -23.26 -18.91 -28.94
C THR A 281 -22.31 -19.14 -27.73
N GLY A 282 -21.04 -18.77 -27.89
CA GLY A 282 -19.96 -18.81 -26.91
C GLY A 282 -19.28 -20.17 -26.87
N PHE A 283 -18.25 -20.29 -26.05
CA PHE A 283 -17.65 -21.59 -25.76
C PHE A 283 -18.46 -22.36 -24.72
N GLU A 284 -18.44 -23.68 -24.80
CA GLU A 284 -18.87 -24.53 -23.70
C GLU A 284 -17.85 -24.39 -22.55
N THR A 285 -18.21 -23.57 -21.56
CA THR A 285 -17.35 -23.25 -20.42
C THR A 285 -17.15 -24.45 -19.51
N ASP A 286 -16.04 -24.43 -18.77
CA ASP A 286 -15.72 -25.41 -17.75
C ASP A 286 -15.67 -26.86 -18.24
N VAL A 287 -15.15 -27.07 -19.44
CA VAL A 287 -14.88 -28.42 -19.99
C VAL A 287 -13.38 -28.64 -20.07
N ALA A 288 -12.90 -29.77 -19.55
CA ALA A 288 -11.49 -30.12 -19.64
C ALA A 288 -11.09 -30.39 -21.11
N PRO A 289 -9.94 -29.85 -21.57
CA PRO A 289 -9.45 -30.10 -22.92
C PRO A 289 -9.26 -31.60 -23.18
N ARG A 290 -9.64 -32.04 -24.39
CA ARG A 290 -9.36 -33.39 -24.87
C ARG A 290 -7.84 -33.62 -24.98
N PRO A 291 -7.35 -34.86 -24.88
CA PRO A 291 -5.94 -35.16 -25.14
C PRO A 291 -5.52 -34.69 -26.54
N GLY A 292 -4.41 -33.96 -26.63
CA GLY A 292 -3.88 -33.43 -27.89
C GLY A 292 -4.56 -32.15 -28.39
N ALA A 293 -5.41 -31.50 -27.59
CA ALA A 293 -6.09 -30.26 -27.95
C ALA A 293 -5.13 -29.09 -28.21
N PHE A 294 -4.01 -28.99 -27.47
CA PHE A 294 -2.98 -27.97 -27.75
C PHE A 294 -2.27 -28.25 -29.06
N ARG A 295 -1.81 -29.50 -29.26
CA ARG A 295 -1.16 -29.94 -30.51
C ARG A 295 -2.07 -29.76 -31.72
N ALA A 296 -3.36 -30.09 -31.61
CA ALA A 296 -4.31 -29.90 -32.69
C ALA A 296 -4.48 -28.43 -33.10
N ARG A 297 -4.25 -27.49 -32.17
CA ARG A 297 -4.21 -26.06 -32.49
C ARG A 297 -2.89 -25.69 -33.16
N LEU A 298 -1.75 -26.14 -32.66
CA LEU A 298 -0.46 -25.92 -33.35
C LEU A 298 -0.42 -26.50 -34.77
N GLU A 299 -1.14 -27.59 -35.02
CA GLU A 299 -1.29 -28.23 -36.34
C GLU A 299 -2.37 -27.60 -37.23
N GLU A 300 -3.08 -26.56 -36.74
CA GLU A 300 -4.20 -25.91 -37.45
C GLU A 300 -5.33 -26.88 -37.86
N VAL A 301 -5.56 -27.92 -37.06
CA VAL A 301 -6.63 -28.91 -37.29
C VAL A 301 -7.87 -28.60 -36.45
N TYR A 302 -7.70 -27.86 -35.36
CA TYR A 302 -8.81 -27.49 -34.48
C TYR A 302 -9.45 -26.17 -34.95
N GLY A 303 -10.73 -26.23 -35.37
CA GLY A 303 -11.51 -25.04 -35.74
C GLY A 303 -11.25 -24.52 -37.16
N TYR A 304 -10.43 -25.22 -37.96
CA TYR A 304 -10.28 -24.99 -39.39
C TYR A 304 -11.16 -25.99 -40.15
N GLY A 305 -11.89 -25.54 -41.16
CA GLY A 305 -12.67 -26.43 -42.03
C GLY A 305 -11.80 -27.53 -42.64
N ALA A 306 -12.40 -28.64 -43.07
CA ALA A 306 -11.68 -29.73 -43.74
C ALA A 306 -11.20 -29.28 -45.15
N GLY A 307 -10.17 -28.43 -45.25
CA GLY A 307 -9.89 -27.79 -46.54
C GLY A 307 -8.60 -26.97 -46.73
N GLY A 308 -7.71 -26.79 -45.74
CA GLY A 308 -6.59 -25.86 -45.94
C GLY A 308 -5.40 -26.39 -46.76
N GLY A 309 -4.93 -27.61 -46.51
CA GLY A 309 -3.68 -28.13 -47.09
C GLY A 309 -2.43 -27.26 -46.82
N ARG A 310 -2.56 -26.22 -45.97
CA ARG A 310 -1.51 -25.28 -45.59
C ARG A 310 -0.57 -25.95 -44.60
N ARG A 311 0.70 -25.55 -44.65
CA ARG A 311 1.64 -25.93 -43.60
C ARG A 311 1.27 -25.19 -42.31
N PRO A 312 1.33 -25.84 -41.14
CA PRO A 312 1.09 -25.21 -39.85
C PRO A 312 1.97 -23.98 -39.57
N PHE A 313 1.46 -23.08 -38.72
CA PHE A 313 2.10 -21.83 -38.28
C PHE A 313 3.52 -22.04 -37.79
N TYR A 314 3.73 -23.04 -36.93
CA TYR A 314 5.03 -23.39 -36.39
C TYR A 314 6.05 -23.67 -37.51
N ASP A 315 5.69 -24.50 -38.49
CA ASP A 315 6.59 -24.88 -39.58
C ASP A 315 6.91 -23.68 -40.48
N ARG A 316 5.91 -22.82 -40.69
CA ARG A 316 6.00 -21.66 -41.59
C ARG A 316 6.84 -20.52 -41.06
N PHE A 317 6.78 -20.26 -39.75
CA PHE A 317 7.36 -19.05 -39.17
C PHE A 317 8.44 -19.34 -38.12
N ALA A 318 8.25 -20.34 -37.25
CA ALA A 318 9.27 -20.70 -36.27
C ALA A 318 10.35 -21.58 -36.91
N GLU A 319 9.99 -22.73 -37.47
CA GLU A 319 10.94 -23.71 -38.02
C GLU A 319 11.66 -23.17 -39.27
N ARG A 320 10.90 -22.65 -40.25
CA ARG A 320 11.45 -22.13 -41.51
C ARG A 320 12.56 -21.09 -41.31
N TYR A 321 12.38 -20.20 -40.33
CA TYR A 321 13.30 -19.08 -40.06
C TYR A 321 14.20 -19.33 -38.84
N GLY A 322 14.10 -20.50 -38.20
CA GLY A 322 14.87 -20.87 -37.01
C GLY A 322 14.64 -19.92 -35.82
N LYS A 323 13.43 -19.40 -35.65
CA LYS A 323 13.08 -18.44 -34.60
C LYS A 323 12.41 -19.14 -33.42
N PRO A 324 12.78 -18.82 -32.16
CA PRO A 324 12.08 -19.34 -31.00
C PRO A 324 10.63 -18.85 -30.95
N LEU A 325 9.76 -19.70 -30.41
CA LEU A 325 8.32 -19.50 -30.26
C LEU A 325 7.99 -19.17 -28.80
N LEU A 326 7.38 -18.00 -28.57
CA LEU A 326 6.74 -17.60 -27.33
C LEU A 326 5.25 -17.95 -27.39
N VAL A 327 4.77 -18.81 -26.50
CA VAL A 327 3.35 -19.17 -26.40
C VAL A 327 2.70 -18.38 -25.27
N ASP A 328 1.73 -17.53 -25.59
CA ASP A 328 0.88 -16.85 -24.60
C ASP A 328 -0.41 -17.65 -24.42
N THR A 329 -0.67 -18.13 -23.21
CA THR A 329 -1.71 -19.12 -22.98
C THR A 329 -2.32 -19.07 -21.57
N GLY A 330 -3.41 -19.80 -21.42
CA GLY A 330 -4.17 -19.89 -20.18
C GLY A 330 -5.36 -20.83 -20.38
N ALA A 331 -5.93 -21.30 -19.27
CA ALA A 331 -7.17 -22.07 -19.28
C ALA A 331 -8.21 -21.36 -18.43
N VAL A 332 -9.31 -20.96 -19.08
CA VAL A 332 -10.38 -20.24 -18.43
C VAL A 332 -11.07 -21.14 -17.41
N TRP A 333 -11.47 -20.57 -16.29
CA TRP A 333 -12.37 -21.23 -15.36
C TRP A 333 -13.43 -20.24 -14.89
N LEU A 334 -14.68 -20.67 -14.97
CA LEU A 334 -15.80 -20.04 -14.31
C LEU A 334 -16.36 -21.00 -13.25
N PRO A 335 -16.78 -20.51 -12.09
CA PRO A 335 -17.46 -21.36 -11.13
C PRO A 335 -18.86 -21.74 -11.67
N ASP A 336 -18.96 -22.86 -12.38
CA ASP A 336 -20.20 -23.54 -12.77
C ASP A 336 -20.32 -24.90 -12.04
N PRO A 337 -21.40 -25.14 -11.26
CA PRO A 337 -21.62 -26.42 -10.57
C PRO A 337 -21.83 -27.62 -11.50
N GLU A 338 -22.15 -27.43 -12.77
CA GLU A 338 -22.33 -28.51 -13.76
C GLU A 338 -21.07 -28.79 -14.59
N GLY A 339 -20.05 -27.93 -14.49
CA GLY A 339 -18.79 -28.04 -15.22
C GLY A 339 -17.75 -28.99 -14.60
N ASP A 340 -16.70 -29.29 -15.36
CA ASP A 340 -15.52 -29.98 -14.88
C ASP A 340 -14.83 -29.18 -13.75
N PRO A 341 -14.20 -29.85 -12.76
CA PRO A 341 -13.49 -29.14 -11.71
C PRO A 341 -12.33 -28.28 -12.24
N GLU A 342 -12.13 -27.09 -11.67
CA GLU A 342 -11.06 -26.13 -12.03
C GLU A 342 -9.69 -26.80 -12.23
N LEU A 343 -9.27 -27.61 -11.24
CA LEU A 343 -7.98 -28.30 -11.31
C LEU A 343 -7.91 -29.29 -12.47
N ARG A 344 -9.02 -29.93 -12.87
CA ARG A 344 -9.06 -30.84 -14.01
C ARG A 344 -8.84 -30.07 -15.31
N ILE A 345 -9.52 -28.93 -15.47
CA ILE A 345 -9.44 -28.08 -16.66
C ILE A 345 -8.02 -27.53 -16.81
N LYS A 346 -7.55 -26.76 -15.81
CA LYS A 346 -6.25 -26.09 -15.88
C LYS A 346 -5.10 -27.10 -15.99
N ARG A 347 -5.15 -28.19 -15.20
CA ARG A 347 -4.10 -29.22 -15.21
C ARG A 347 -4.02 -30.00 -16.51
N SER A 348 -5.14 -30.33 -17.12
CA SER A 348 -5.10 -31.02 -18.42
C SER A 348 -4.64 -30.10 -19.55
N TRP A 349 -4.85 -28.78 -19.43
CA TRP A 349 -4.31 -27.80 -20.37
C TRP A 349 -2.80 -27.59 -20.21
N TRP A 350 -2.33 -27.13 -19.04
CA TRP A 350 -0.91 -26.81 -18.87
C TRP A 350 -0.02 -28.03 -19.12
N ARG A 351 -0.47 -29.25 -18.78
CA ARG A 351 0.28 -30.47 -19.08
C ARG A 351 0.47 -30.75 -20.57
N GLN A 352 -0.45 -30.29 -21.41
CA GLN A 352 -0.31 -30.40 -22.86
C GLN A 352 0.62 -29.32 -23.40
N VAL A 353 0.56 -28.11 -22.85
CA VAL A 353 1.46 -26.99 -23.20
C VAL A 353 2.91 -27.35 -22.83
N LEU A 354 3.15 -27.71 -21.57
CA LEU A 354 4.49 -27.98 -21.02
C LEU A 354 5.19 -29.16 -21.72
N ARG A 355 4.42 -30.11 -22.27
CA ARG A 355 4.97 -31.29 -22.98
C ARG A 355 4.99 -31.15 -24.49
N ALA A 356 4.58 -30.01 -25.03
CA ALA A 356 4.55 -29.80 -26.48
C ALA A 356 5.95 -29.69 -27.08
N ASP A 357 6.92 -29.25 -26.28
CA ASP A 357 8.31 -29.02 -26.69
C ASP A 357 9.00 -30.28 -27.26
N ALA A 358 8.63 -31.48 -26.79
CA ALA A 358 9.18 -32.74 -27.28
C ALA A 358 9.02 -32.94 -28.80
N ASP A 359 7.93 -32.43 -29.39
CA ASP A 359 7.67 -32.49 -30.83
C ASP A 359 7.94 -31.13 -31.52
N ARG A 360 8.22 -30.07 -30.74
CA ARG A 360 8.29 -28.67 -31.17
C ARG A 360 9.39 -27.93 -30.40
N PRO A 361 10.68 -28.26 -30.63
CA PRO A 361 11.81 -27.83 -29.81
C PRO A 361 12.12 -26.33 -29.87
N LEU A 362 11.46 -25.58 -30.76
CA LEU A 362 11.58 -24.13 -30.83
C LEU A 362 10.60 -23.43 -29.89
N ILE A 363 9.72 -24.14 -29.16
CA ILE A 363 8.97 -23.52 -28.06
C ILE A 363 10.00 -23.09 -27.01
N GLY A 364 10.30 -21.79 -27.02
CA GLY A 364 11.36 -21.19 -26.20
C GLY A 364 10.83 -20.48 -24.97
N GLY A 365 9.55 -20.07 -24.99
CA GLY A 365 8.92 -19.35 -23.90
C GLY A 365 7.44 -19.71 -23.77
N ILE A 366 6.96 -19.77 -22.53
CA ILE A 366 5.55 -19.95 -22.19
C ILE A 366 5.18 -18.84 -21.21
N LEU A 367 4.30 -17.95 -21.66
CA LEU A 367 3.69 -16.93 -20.82
C LEU A 367 2.29 -17.41 -20.42
N TRP A 368 2.05 -17.51 -19.10
CA TRP A 368 0.77 -17.95 -18.57
C TRP A 368 -0.03 -16.78 -18.02
N VAL A 369 -1.27 -16.60 -18.48
CA VAL A 369 -2.17 -15.56 -17.96
C VAL A 369 -2.54 -15.84 -16.51
N GLU A 370 -2.07 -14.99 -15.60
CA GLU A 370 -2.24 -15.11 -14.15
C GLU A 370 -3.13 -13.97 -13.62
N GLU A 371 -4.26 -13.74 -14.32
CA GLU A 371 -5.17 -12.63 -14.05
C GLU A 371 -6.61 -13.10 -13.78
N ARG A 372 -7.39 -12.23 -13.15
CA ARG A 372 -8.86 -12.36 -13.06
C ARG A 372 -9.49 -11.17 -13.79
N ARG A 373 -9.98 -11.40 -15.01
CA ARG A 373 -10.52 -10.33 -15.88
C ARG A 373 -11.87 -10.73 -16.49
N ARG A 374 -12.54 -9.77 -17.15
CA ARG A 374 -13.74 -10.05 -17.95
C ARG A 374 -13.33 -10.55 -19.33
N GLU A 375 -14.11 -11.46 -19.90
CA GLU A 375 -13.87 -12.00 -21.24
C GLU A 375 -15.14 -11.91 -22.09
N ALA A 376 -14.99 -11.40 -23.31
CA ALA A 376 -16.07 -11.29 -24.27
C ALA A 376 -16.57 -12.69 -24.70
N GLU A 377 -15.66 -13.65 -24.82
CA GLU A 377 -15.83 -15.05 -25.26
C GLU A 377 -16.78 -15.85 -24.34
N VAL A 378 -16.97 -15.38 -23.10
CA VAL A 378 -17.91 -15.94 -22.13
C VAL A 378 -18.99 -14.93 -21.70
N ARG A 379 -19.39 -14.04 -22.63
CA ARG A 379 -20.46 -13.05 -22.46
C ARG A 379 -20.16 -12.00 -21.39
N ASP A 380 -18.95 -11.44 -21.45
CA ASP A 380 -18.41 -10.41 -20.54
C ASP A 380 -18.45 -10.81 -19.04
N ARG A 381 -18.45 -12.12 -18.76
CA ARG A 381 -18.37 -12.63 -17.39
C ARG A 381 -16.94 -12.54 -16.88
N THR A 382 -16.80 -12.24 -15.60
CA THR A 382 -15.49 -12.32 -14.92
C THR A 382 -15.06 -13.77 -14.76
N VAL A 383 -13.90 -14.11 -15.31
CA VAL A 383 -13.30 -15.45 -15.28
C VAL A 383 -12.01 -15.45 -14.47
N ASP A 384 -11.48 -16.64 -14.16
CA ASP A 384 -10.25 -16.78 -13.40
C ASP A 384 -9.21 -17.64 -14.13
N TRP A 385 -8.16 -17.01 -14.68
CA TRP A 385 -7.08 -17.67 -15.41
C TRP A 385 -5.98 -18.22 -14.49
N ARG A 386 -5.90 -17.71 -13.26
CA ARG A 386 -4.78 -17.93 -12.33
C ARG A 386 -4.54 -19.39 -12.00
N ALA A 387 -3.32 -19.86 -12.19
CA ALA A 387 -2.85 -21.19 -11.80
C ALA A 387 -2.37 -21.25 -10.33
N THR A 388 -2.10 -20.12 -9.69
CA THR A 388 -1.57 -20.03 -8.31
C THR A 388 -2.57 -19.54 -7.27
N ARG A 389 -3.82 -19.25 -7.67
CA ARG A 389 -4.90 -18.69 -6.82
C ARG A 389 -5.12 -19.40 -5.49
N THR A 390 -4.96 -20.73 -5.45
CA THR A 390 -5.14 -21.51 -4.22
C THR A 390 -3.91 -22.38 -3.94
N PRO A 391 -3.62 -22.69 -2.67
CA PRO A 391 -2.52 -23.60 -2.32
C PRO A 391 -2.63 -24.98 -2.96
N ARG A 392 -3.84 -25.42 -3.36
CA ARG A 392 -4.05 -26.69 -4.06
C ARG A 392 -3.65 -26.59 -5.53
N LEU A 393 -4.00 -25.49 -6.19
CA LEU A 393 -3.62 -25.22 -7.59
C LEU A 393 -2.12 -24.96 -7.70
N ALA A 394 -1.56 -24.06 -6.90
CA ALA A 394 -0.14 -23.71 -6.91
C ALA A 394 0.76 -24.96 -6.72
N ARG A 395 0.46 -25.81 -5.73
CA ARG A 395 1.20 -27.07 -5.52
C ARG A 395 1.04 -28.07 -6.67
N ALA A 396 -0.12 -28.08 -7.34
CA ALA A 396 -0.31 -28.96 -8.50
C ALA A 396 0.42 -28.42 -9.73
N PHE A 397 0.47 -27.10 -9.87
CA PHE A 397 1.14 -26.41 -10.93
C PHE A 397 2.66 -26.54 -10.83
N LEU A 398 3.26 -26.16 -9.68
CA LEU A 398 4.70 -26.30 -9.45
C LEU A 398 5.21 -27.73 -9.72
N ARG A 399 4.50 -28.75 -9.22
CA ARG A 399 4.86 -30.17 -9.46
C ARG A 399 4.84 -30.58 -10.93
N ASP A 400 4.03 -29.93 -11.76
CA ASP A 400 3.98 -30.23 -13.18
C ASP A 400 4.90 -29.30 -13.99
N LEU A 401 5.40 -28.19 -13.42
CA LEU A 401 6.42 -27.31 -14.00
C LEU A 401 7.84 -27.86 -13.76
N GLU A 402 8.11 -28.38 -12.56
CA GLU A 402 9.42 -28.91 -12.16
C GLU A 402 9.92 -29.98 -13.13
N GLY A 403 11.01 -29.68 -13.84
CA GLY A 403 11.68 -30.59 -14.78
C GLY A 403 11.11 -30.60 -16.20
N GLU A 404 10.07 -29.81 -16.48
CA GLU A 404 9.51 -29.65 -17.84
C GLU A 404 9.84 -28.28 -18.44
N VAL A 405 10.12 -27.27 -17.60
CA VAL A 405 10.45 -25.88 -18.01
C VAL A 405 11.56 -25.30 -17.15
N ASP A 406 12.18 -24.22 -17.65
CA ASP A 406 13.11 -23.40 -16.88
C ASP A 406 12.36 -22.25 -16.18
N LEU A 407 12.51 -22.21 -14.85
CA LEU A 407 11.90 -21.21 -13.96
C LEU A 407 12.91 -20.12 -13.54
N GLY A 408 14.10 -20.13 -14.14
CA GLY A 408 15.17 -19.18 -13.89
C GLY A 408 15.94 -19.44 -12.60
N PRO A 409 16.83 -18.50 -12.20
CA PRO A 409 17.14 -17.25 -12.91
C PRO A 409 17.82 -17.48 -14.27
N VAL A 410 17.40 -16.75 -15.29
CA VAL A 410 17.92 -16.80 -16.67
C VAL A 410 18.87 -15.64 -16.99
N THR A 411 18.83 -14.58 -16.19
CA THR A 411 19.83 -13.51 -16.14
C THR A 411 20.46 -13.45 -14.74
N PRO A 412 21.70 -12.93 -14.58
CA PRO A 412 22.30 -12.76 -13.27
C PRO A 412 21.41 -11.87 -12.39
N PRO A 413 20.97 -12.33 -11.20
CA PRO A 413 20.13 -11.51 -10.33
C PRO A 413 20.90 -10.30 -9.82
N THR A 414 20.35 -9.11 -10.01
CA THR A 414 20.96 -7.88 -9.51
C THR A 414 20.67 -7.76 -8.01
N ALA A 415 21.71 -7.53 -7.20
CA ALA A 415 21.53 -7.29 -5.77
C ALA A 415 20.60 -6.08 -5.61
N SER A 416 19.48 -6.28 -4.93
CA SER A 416 18.46 -5.26 -4.70
C SER A 416 19.09 -4.03 -4.04
N THR A 417 19.36 -3.01 -4.85
CA THR A 417 19.46 -1.64 -4.36
C THR A 417 18.07 -1.29 -3.85
N PRO A 418 17.89 -0.85 -2.60
CA PRO A 418 16.63 -0.23 -2.20
C PRO A 418 16.37 0.90 -3.20
N ASP A 419 15.16 0.91 -3.76
CA ASP A 419 14.71 1.88 -4.76
C ASP A 419 15.25 3.29 -4.45
N PRO A 420 15.89 3.99 -5.40
CA PRO A 420 16.14 5.41 -5.23
C PRO A 420 14.78 6.10 -5.17
N ASP A 421 14.47 6.60 -3.97
CA ASP A 421 13.33 7.43 -3.61
C ASP A 421 13.04 8.47 -4.72
N PRO A 422 11.86 8.47 -5.36
CA PRO A 422 11.49 9.46 -6.35
C PRO A 422 11.15 10.78 -5.64
N GLN A 423 12.17 11.52 -5.20
CA GLN A 423 11.97 12.85 -4.58
C GLN A 423 12.60 14.04 -5.30
N ASP A 424 13.35 13.89 -6.39
CA ASP A 424 13.93 15.06 -7.08
C ASP A 424 13.73 15.00 -8.59
N GLY A 425 12.69 15.65 -9.15
CA GLY A 425 12.60 15.81 -10.61
C GLY A 425 11.33 16.29 -11.36
N LEU A 426 10.41 17.10 -10.81
CA LEU A 426 9.38 17.90 -11.54
C LEU A 426 8.31 17.11 -12.40
N PRO A 427 7.26 17.75 -12.97
CA PRO A 427 5.94 17.87 -12.34
C PRO A 427 4.77 17.29 -13.17
N GLY A 428 3.90 16.49 -12.52
CA GLY A 428 2.48 16.39 -12.87
C GLY A 428 2.10 15.58 -14.12
N GLY A 429 1.77 14.31 -13.91
CA GLY A 429 0.98 13.46 -14.80
C GLY A 429 0.69 12.17 -14.05
N SER A 430 -0.57 11.95 -13.63
CA SER A 430 -0.95 10.86 -12.72
C SER A 430 -1.94 9.92 -13.39
N GLY A 431 -1.46 8.79 -13.88
CA GLY A 431 -2.22 7.56 -14.07
C GLY A 431 -2.46 6.89 -12.72
N ALA A 432 -3.72 6.61 -12.48
CA ALA A 432 -4.17 5.93 -11.28
C ALA A 432 -3.64 4.49 -11.26
N ASP A 433 -2.88 4.14 -10.22
CA ASP A 433 -2.78 2.83 -9.54
C ASP A 433 -1.41 2.53 -8.93
N ASP A 434 -0.61 3.56 -8.67
CA ASP A 434 0.42 3.45 -7.64
C ASP A 434 -0.26 3.27 -6.27
N MET A 435 -0.49 2.03 -5.85
CA MET A 435 -1.02 1.67 -4.53
C MET A 435 0.09 1.57 -3.47
N THR A 436 1.22 2.26 -3.67
CA THR A 436 2.10 2.60 -2.55
C THR A 436 1.29 3.40 -1.52
N PRO A 437 1.15 2.90 -0.28
CA PRO A 437 0.61 3.72 0.81
C PRO A 437 1.33 5.06 0.81
N ALA A 438 0.60 6.16 1.03
CA ALA A 438 1.26 7.44 1.32
C ALA A 438 2.38 7.17 2.34
N PRO A 439 3.61 7.67 2.10
CA PRO A 439 4.74 7.35 2.95
C PRO A 439 4.32 7.57 4.41
N PRO A 440 4.56 6.59 5.29
CA PRO A 440 4.16 6.73 6.66
C PRO A 440 4.85 7.98 7.21
N LEU A 441 4.08 8.84 7.89
CA LEU A 441 4.66 10.04 8.49
C LEU A 441 5.92 9.63 9.26
N PRO A 442 7.00 10.42 9.19
CA PRO A 442 8.25 10.08 9.86
C PRO A 442 7.95 9.63 11.29
N GLY A 443 8.57 8.55 11.80
CA GLY A 443 8.29 8.00 13.16
C GLY A 443 8.51 8.98 14.33
N THR A 444 8.87 10.20 13.97
CA THR A 444 9.23 11.39 14.71
C THR A 444 8.06 12.42 14.73
N ALA A 445 6.91 12.06 14.13
CA ALA A 445 5.67 12.83 13.94
C ALA A 445 4.82 13.08 15.21
N ALA A 446 5.10 12.44 16.34
CA ALA A 446 4.44 12.80 17.60
C ALA A 446 4.98 14.14 18.11
N LEU A 447 4.39 15.24 17.65
CA LEU A 447 4.74 16.61 18.03
C LEU A 447 3.73 17.18 19.04
N PRO A 448 4.15 18.12 19.88
CA PRO A 448 5.51 18.69 19.97
C PRO A 448 6.49 17.80 20.78
N ARG A 449 7.78 17.84 20.43
CA ARG A 449 8.85 17.07 21.11
C ARG A 449 9.36 17.79 22.36
N PRO A 450 9.73 17.06 23.43
CA PRO A 450 10.43 17.66 24.55
C PRO A 450 11.82 18.12 24.15
N THR A 451 12.26 19.24 24.71
CA THR A 451 13.65 19.71 24.68
C THR A 451 14.18 19.79 26.10
N ALA A 452 15.49 19.79 26.28
CA ALA A 452 16.09 19.91 27.61
C ALA A 452 15.63 21.18 28.37
N PRO A 453 15.57 22.38 27.73
CA PRO A 453 14.97 23.55 28.37
C PRO A 453 13.48 23.38 28.67
N GLY A 454 12.71 22.76 27.76
CA GLY A 454 11.29 22.47 27.97
C GLY A 454 11.06 21.56 29.19
N LEU A 455 11.88 20.51 29.34
CA LEU A 455 11.86 19.60 30.48
C LEU A 455 12.16 20.31 31.80
N ALA A 456 13.12 21.24 31.81
CA ALA A 456 13.43 22.05 32.97
C ALA A 456 12.28 23.00 33.37
N VAL A 457 11.72 23.71 32.38
CA VAL A 457 10.57 24.59 32.60
C VAL A 457 9.36 23.80 33.08
N GLY A 458 9.09 22.64 32.47
CA GLY A 458 8.03 21.73 32.86
C GLY A 458 8.19 21.18 34.28
N ALA A 459 9.41 20.78 34.64
CA ALA A 459 9.78 20.38 35.99
C ALA A 459 9.55 21.49 37.02
N GLY A 460 9.94 22.73 36.71
CA GLY A 460 9.69 23.90 37.55
C GLY A 460 8.19 24.19 37.70
N GLY A 461 7.44 24.12 36.60
CA GLY A 461 5.99 24.28 36.58
C GLY A 461 5.27 23.23 37.42
N LEU A 462 5.68 21.96 37.34
CA LEU A 462 5.14 20.87 38.15
C LEU A 462 5.33 21.14 39.65
N LEU A 463 6.55 21.54 40.07
CA LEU A 463 6.84 21.90 41.46
C LEU A 463 6.00 23.08 41.93
N LEU A 464 5.87 24.11 41.10
CA LEU A 464 5.05 25.29 41.40
C LEU A 464 3.58 24.90 41.59
N VAL A 465 3.02 24.10 40.69
CA VAL A 465 1.63 23.62 40.76
C VAL A 465 1.40 22.81 42.04
N LEU A 466 2.31 21.91 42.39
CA LEU A 466 2.23 21.13 43.62
C LEU A 466 2.35 22.02 44.87
N ALA A 467 3.28 22.97 44.88
CA ALA A 467 3.48 23.91 45.99
C ALA A 467 2.24 24.81 46.19
N LEU A 468 1.67 25.35 45.12
CA LEU A 468 0.44 26.15 45.15
C LEU A 468 -0.74 25.32 45.65
N SER A 469 -0.90 24.10 45.15
CA SER A 469 -1.97 23.19 45.56
C SER A 469 -1.85 22.79 47.04
N TRP A 470 -0.63 22.55 47.51
CA TRP A 470 -0.35 22.26 48.92
C TRP A 470 -0.62 23.48 49.81
N ALA A 471 -0.15 24.66 49.40
CA ALA A 471 -0.36 25.90 50.14
C ALA A 471 -1.84 26.27 50.23
N ALA A 472 -2.58 26.19 49.11
CA ALA A 472 -4.02 26.41 49.08
C ALA A 472 -4.76 25.38 49.94
N GLY A 473 -4.40 24.09 49.81
CA GLY A 473 -4.97 23.02 50.61
C GLY A 473 -4.78 23.18 52.12
N ARG A 474 -3.68 23.81 52.55
CA ARG A 474 -3.36 24.03 53.97
C ARG A 474 -3.89 25.36 54.51
N ARG A 475 -3.83 26.44 53.71
CA ARG A 475 -4.15 27.81 54.16
C ARG A 475 -5.55 28.28 53.76
N ARG A 476 -6.15 27.70 52.71
CA ARG A 476 -7.42 28.14 52.12
C ARG A 476 -8.30 26.94 51.70
N PRO A 477 -8.71 26.05 52.64
CA PRO A 477 -9.51 24.87 52.30
C PRO A 477 -10.86 25.21 51.64
N ALA A 478 -11.42 26.38 51.93
CA ALA A 478 -12.65 26.88 51.31
C ALA A 478 -12.54 27.13 49.79
N TRP A 479 -11.34 27.15 49.22
CA TRP A 479 -11.14 27.29 47.77
C TRP A 479 -11.40 26.00 46.99
N ALA A 480 -11.54 24.87 47.69
CA ALA A 480 -11.68 23.58 47.05
C ALA A 480 -12.98 23.46 46.23
N TYR A 481 -12.95 22.61 45.21
CA TYR A 481 -14.11 22.24 44.41
C TYR A 481 -15.14 21.50 45.27
N ASP A 482 -16.40 21.93 45.22
CA ASP A 482 -17.51 21.25 45.87
C ASP A 482 -18.45 20.65 44.80
N PRO A 483 -18.48 19.30 44.65
CA PRO A 483 -19.37 18.65 43.69
C PRO A 483 -20.85 18.97 43.88
N ALA A 484 -21.30 19.29 45.09
CA ALA A 484 -22.71 19.57 45.37
C ALA A 484 -23.14 20.96 44.86
N VAL A 485 -22.19 21.91 44.81
CA VAL A 485 -22.46 23.30 44.43
C VAL A 485 -22.00 23.60 43.01
N ASP A 486 -20.85 23.04 42.61
CA ASP A 486 -20.12 23.46 41.42
C ASP A 486 -20.35 22.52 40.21
N ALA A 487 -21.10 21.42 40.37
CA ALA A 487 -21.47 20.54 39.26
C ALA A 487 -22.71 21.07 38.53
N VAL A 488 -22.62 21.26 37.21
CA VAL A 488 -23.74 21.76 36.40
C VAL A 488 -24.44 20.59 35.73
N ALA A 489 -25.72 20.36 36.07
CA ALA A 489 -26.52 19.24 35.55
C ALA A 489 -25.84 17.86 35.73
N GLY A 490 -25.10 17.67 36.83
CA GLY A 490 -24.38 16.43 37.13
C GLY A 490 -23.05 16.26 36.39
N ARG A 491 -22.57 17.29 35.67
CA ARG A 491 -21.28 17.29 34.96
C ARG A 491 -20.21 18.03 35.78
N ASP A 492 -19.06 17.36 35.99
CA ASP A 492 -17.92 17.95 36.70
C ASP A 492 -17.26 19.05 35.85
N ALA A 493 -17.33 20.29 36.34
CA ALA A 493 -16.82 21.46 35.64
C ALA A 493 -15.29 21.46 35.52
N ARG A 494 -14.56 20.73 36.38
CA ARG A 494 -13.09 20.63 36.29
C ARG A 494 -12.66 19.87 35.04
N LEU A 495 -13.43 18.86 34.63
CA LEU A 495 -13.12 18.08 33.42
C LEU A 495 -13.27 18.95 32.16
N ASP A 496 -14.32 19.77 32.11
CA ASP A 496 -14.52 20.75 31.04
C ASP A 496 -13.41 21.81 31.05
N ALA A 497 -13.03 22.32 32.22
CA ALA A 497 -11.94 23.29 32.36
C ALA A 497 -10.60 22.70 31.92
N ALA A 498 -10.27 21.48 32.34
CA ALA A 498 -9.06 20.76 31.94
C ALA A 498 -9.00 20.58 30.42
N ARG A 499 -10.10 20.15 29.80
CA ARG A 499 -10.19 20.06 28.34
C ARG A 499 -10.01 21.42 27.66
N GLY A 500 -10.54 22.49 28.24
CA GLY A 500 -10.34 23.85 27.75
C GLY A 500 -8.88 24.30 27.77
N VAL A 501 -8.14 23.99 28.84
CA VAL A 501 -6.70 24.28 28.93
C VAL A 501 -5.93 23.51 27.86
N LEU A 502 -6.24 22.22 27.70
CA LEU A 502 -5.61 21.39 26.66
C LEU A 502 -5.86 21.96 25.26
N LEU A 503 -7.10 22.34 24.94
CA LEU A 503 -7.46 22.93 23.65
C LEU A 503 -6.76 24.28 23.42
N LEU A 504 -6.67 25.14 24.43
CA LEU A 504 -5.96 26.41 24.33
C LEU A 504 -4.47 26.19 24.08
N GLY A 505 -3.85 25.26 24.82
CA GLY A 505 -2.45 24.87 24.66
C GLY A 505 -2.18 24.26 23.28
N LEU A 506 -3.09 23.42 22.78
CA LEU A 506 -3.02 22.84 21.43
C LEU A 506 -3.07 23.90 20.35
N VAL A 507 -4.03 24.84 20.41
CA VAL A 507 -4.12 25.93 19.43
C VAL A 507 -2.86 26.79 19.46
N ALA A 508 -2.37 27.14 20.65
CA ALA A 508 -1.15 27.92 20.80
C ALA A 508 0.07 27.16 20.24
N ALA A 509 0.21 25.87 20.53
CA ALA A 509 1.29 25.04 20.03
C ALA A 509 1.24 24.88 18.51
N HIS A 510 0.06 24.66 17.90
CA HIS A 510 -0.06 24.56 16.45
C HIS A 510 0.22 25.87 15.73
N VAL A 511 -0.21 27.01 16.30
CA VAL A 511 0.12 28.34 15.77
C VAL A 511 1.63 28.58 15.82
N GLU A 512 2.27 28.17 16.90
CA GLU A 512 3.72 28.32 17.06
C GLU A 512 4.49 27.37 16.13
N LEU A 513 4.07 26.10 16.01
CA LEU A 513 4.65 25.12 15.09
C LEU A 513 4.54 25.53 13.61
N LEU A 514 3.49 26.29 13.28
CA LEU A 514 3.33 26.88 11.94
C LEU A 514 4.40 27.94 11.66
N ALA A 515 4.86 28.66 12.69
CA ALA A 515 5.86 29.72 12.56
C ALA A 515 7.30 29.23 12.72
N THR A 516 7.53 28.33 13.68
CA THR A 516 8.83 27.80 14.04
C THR A 516 8.67 26.40 14.60
N THR A 517 9.53 25.46 14.21
CA THR A 517 9.55 24.11 14.79
C THR A 517 10.00 24.08 16.26
N ASP A 518 10.73 25.11 16.71
CA ASP A 518 11.38 25.19 18.03
C ASP A 518 10.80 26.28 18.95
N GLY A 519 9.48 26.28 19.14
CA GLY A 519 8.79 27.27 19.96
C GLY A 519 8.68 26.94 21.46
N PRO A 520 8.71 27.92 22.38
CA PRO A 520 8.57 27.68 23.82
C PRO A 520 7.26 26.99 24.26
N VAL A 521 6.11 27.26 23.62
CA VAL A 521 4.84 26.60 24.00
C VAL A 521 4.86 25.14 23.56
N ALA A 522 5.30 24.86 22.35
CA ALA A 522 5.55 23.53 21.81
C ALA A 522 6.51 22.76 22.71
N HIS A 523 7.65 23.33 23.11
CA HIS A 523 8.61 22.69 24.01
C HIS A 523 8.02 22.34 25.38
N VAL A 524 7.23 23.25 25.98
CA VAL A 524 6.62 23.01 27.29
C VAL A 524 5.52 21.95 27.19
N MET A 525 4.66 22.00 26.16
CA MET A 525 3.67 20.96 25.89
C MET A 525 4.36 19.61 25.65
N GLY A 526 5.40 19.60 24.82
CA GLY A 526 6.22 18.44 24.52
C GLY A 526 6.94 17.89 25.75
N ALA A 527 7.18 18.68 26.80
CA ALA A 527 7.84 18.26 28.04
C ALA A 527 6.88 17.89 29.18
N VAL A 528 5.67 18.45 29.21
CA VAL A 528 4.74 18.36 30.35
C VAL A 528 3.53 17.50 30.00
N VAL A 529 2.84 17.86 28.92
CA VAL A 529 1.59 17.24 28.48
C VAL A 529 1.44 17.44 26.97
N GLY A 530 1.59 16.36 26.21
CA GLY A 530 1.37 16.36 24.76
C GLY A 530 -0.04 15.87 24.40
N PRO A 531 -0.20 15.25 23.23
CA PRO A 531 -1.48 14.70 22.77
C PRO A 531 -2.08 13.63 23.70
N GLU A 532 -1.27 13.00 24.56
CA GLU A 532 -1.69 11.93 25.49
C GLU A 532 -2.76 12.40 26.48
N ALA A 533 -2.74 13.66 26.92
CA ALA A 533 -3.74 14.15 27.85
C ALA A 533 -5.13 14.28 27.22
N PHE A 534 -5.22 14.47 25.89
CA PHE A 534 -6.50 14.39 25.19
C PHE A 534 -7.06 12.97 25.24
N VAL A 535 -6.20 11.96 25.06
CA VAL A 535 -6.57 10.54 25.18
C VAL A 535 -6.99 10.21 26.61
N LEU A 536 -6.26 10.71 27.62
CA LEU A 536 -6.60 10.55 29.03
C LEU A 536 -7.97 11.16 29.36
N VAL A 537 -8.22 12.41 28.97
CA VAL A 537 -9.50 13.10 29.21
C VAL A 537 -10.64 12.43 28.44
N ALA A 538 -10.39 11.95 27.21
CA ALA A 538 -11.37 11.20 26.44
C ALA A 538 -11.78 9.89 27.13
N GLY A 539 -10.80 9.10 27.63
CA GLY A 539 -11.07 7.88 28.39
C GLY A 539 -11.83 8.14 29.69
N LEU A 540 -11.47 9.20 30.43
CA LEU A 540 -12.18 9.60 31.65
C LEU A 540 -13.63 9.99 31.34
N ALA A 541 -13.84 10.78 30.29
CA ALA A 541 -15.17 11.19 29.85
C ALA A 541 -16.02 9.98 29.44
N VAL A 542 -15.43 8.98 28.78
CA VAL A 542 -16.10 7.72 28.43
C VAL A 542 -16.55 6.98 29.68
N GLY A 543 -15.64 6.72 30.63
CA GLY A 543 -15.99 5.98 31.84
C GLY A 543 -17.07 6.68 32.68
N LEU A 544 -17.02 8.01 32.77
CA LEU A 544 -18.00 8.81 33.50
C LEU A 544 -19.38 8.87 32.83
N GLN A 545 -19.42 9.01 31.50
CA GLN A 545 -20.68 9.19 30.78
C GLN A 545 -21.39 7.87 30.47
N HIS A 546 -20.62 6.79 30.24
CA HIS A 546 -21.20 5.53 29.81
C HIS A 546 -22.14 4.93 30.85
N GLU A 547 -21.80 4.98 32.14
CA GLU A 547 -22.67 4.48 33.23
C GLU A 547 -23.99 5.26 33.31
N ALA A 548 -23.92 6.59 33.24
CA ALA A 548 -25.07 7.47 33.34
C ALA A 548 -26.05 7.32 32.15
N VAL A 549 -25.51 7.03 30.96
CA VAL A 549 -26.32 6.77 29.76
C VAL A 549 -26.85 5.34 29.77
N ALA A 550 -26.06 4.36 30.17
CA ALA A 550 -26.47 2.96 30.26
C ALA A 550 -27.61 2.76 31.26
N ALA A 551 -27.62 3.52 32.37
CA ALA A 551 -28.69 3.52 33.35
C ALA A 551 -30.04 4.05 32.79
N ARG A 552 -30.01 4.89 31.75
CA ARG A 552 -31.22 5.52 31.16
C ARG A 552 -31.68 4.84 29.87
N ALA A 553 -30.75 4.49 28.98
CA ALA A 553 -31.01 4.03 27.62
C ALA A 553 -30.61 2.56 27.38
N GLY A 554 -30.19 1.85 28.43
CA GLY A 554 -29.64 0.51 28.33
C GLY A 554 -28.24 0.49 27.71
N TRP A 555 -27.63 -0.71 27.68
CA TRP A 555 -26.25 -0.87 27.21
C TRP A 555 -26.11 -0.58 25.71
N LEU A 556 -27.04 -1.06 24.88
CA LEU A 556 -27.05 -0.77 23.46
C LEU A 556 -27.22 0.73 23.17
N GLY A 557 -28.04 1.44 23.95
CA GLY A 557 -28.19 2.89 23.85
C GLY A 557 -26.93 3.65 24.26
N ALA A 558 -26.19 3.17 25.26
CA ALA A 558 -24.91 3.75 25.65
C ALA A 558 -23.80 3.49 24.62
N ALA A 559 -23.76 2.29 24.03
CA ALA A 559 -22.85 1.93 22.95
C ALA A 559 -23.14 2.77 21.68
N SER A 560 -24.41 2.86 21.26
CA SER A 560 -24.81 3.66 20.10
C SER A 560 -24.51 5.15 20.31
N ALA A 561 -24.72 5.69 21.51
CA ALA A 561 -24.35 7.07 21.82
C ALA A 561 -22.83 7.31 21.71
N ARG A 562 -21.99 6.31 21.99
CA ARG A 562 -20.53 6.39 21.79
C ARG A 562 -20.15 6.30 20.32
N TRP A 563 -20.72 5.35 19.58
CA TRP A 563 -20.49 5.25 18.14
C TRP A 563 -20.94 6.51 17.41
N ALA A 564 -22.05 7.12 17.82
CA ALA A 564 -22.48 8.41 17.29
C ALA A 564 -21.48 9.56 17.58
N VAL A 565 -20.70 9.50 18.66
CA VAL A 565 -19.61 10.47 18.90
C VAL A 565 -18.43 10.17 17.98
N ALA A 566 -18.06 8.90 17.80
CA ALA A 566 -17.01 8.50 16.87
C ALA A 566 -17.35 8.92 15.42
N SER A 567 -18.58 8.65 14.95
CA SER A 567 -19.07 9.09 13.64
C SER A 567 -19.04 10.60 13.48
N ARG A 568 -19.32 11.37 14.55
CA ARG A 568 -19.22 12.85 14.52
C ARG A 568 -17.79 13.33 14.35
N TRP A 569 -16.81 12.71 15.01
CA TRP A 569 -15.40 13.06 14.84
C TRP A 569 -14.86 12.65 13.48
N TRP A 570 -15.24 11.47 12.99
CA TRP A 570 -14.92 11.04 11.64
C TRP A 570 -15.50 11.98 10.58
N ALA A 571 -16.81 12.29 10.66
CA ALA A 571 -17.47 13.19 9.71
C ALA A 571 -16.90 14.62 9.78
N LEU A 572 -16.56 15.10 10.98
CA LEU A 572 -15.86 16.38 11.15
C LEU A 572 -14.53 16.38 10.41
N THR A 573 -13.75 15.32 10.55
CA THR A 573 -12.42 15.19 9.93
C THR A 573 -12.54 15.17 8.40
N VAL A 574 -13.45 14.36 7.86
CA VAL A 574 -13.73 14.29 6.41
C VAL A 574 -14.23 15.64 5.88
N LEU A 575 -15.17 16.29 6.58
CA LEU A 575 -15.70 17.58 6.14
C LEU A 575 -14.63 18.67 6.13
N VAL A 576 -13.83 18.77 7.19
CA VAL A 576 -12.71 19.73 7.23
C VAL A 576 -11.67 19.37 6.16
N ALA A 577 -11.42 18.09 5.91
CA ALA A 577 -10.50 17.67 4.88
C ALA A 577 -10.94 18.12 3.48
N LEU A 578 -12.23 17.97 3.16
CA LEU A 578 -12.82 18.47 1.92
C LEU A 578 -12.81 20.00 1.82
N VAL A 579 -13.07 20.71 2.93
CA VAL A 579 -12.97 22.18 2.96
C VAL A 579 -11.54 22.64 2.69
N VAL A 580 -10.54 22.02 3.33
CA VAL A 580 -9.12 22.32 3.10
C VAL A 580 -8.70 21.97 1.66
N LEU A 581 -9.19 20.85 1.12
CA LEU A 581 -8.99 20.49 -0.29
C LEU A 581 -9.53 21.59 -1.21
N GLY A 582 -10.77 22.05 -0.99
CA GLY A 582 -11.35 23.16 -1.76
C GLY A 582 -10.58 24.48 -1.60
N LEU A 583 -10.08 24.77 -0.39
CA LEU A 583 -9.25 25.95 -0.15
C LEU A 583 -7.97 25.90 -0.99
N ARG A 584 -7.32 24.73 -1.17
CA ARG A 584 -6.08 24.58 -1.96
C ARG A 584 -6.18 25.14 -3.38
N TYR A 585 -7.37 25.10 -3.99
CA TYR A 585 -7.60 25.61 -5.35
C TYR A 585 -8.00 27.10 -5.39
N LEU A 586 -8.21 27.74 -4.24
CA LEU A 586 -8.50 29.18 -4.17
C LEU A 586 -7.21 30.00 -4.22
N PRO A 587 -7.06 30.93 -5.17
CA PRO A 587 -5.91 31.81 -5.26
C PRO A 587 -5.72 32.63 -3.98
N GLY A 588 -4.49 32.65 -3.45
CA GLY A 588 -4.15 33.38 -2.22
C GLY A 588 -4.57 32.67 -0.92
N SER A 589 -5.08 31.44 -1.00
CA SER A 589 -5.20 30.59 0.18
C SER A 589 -3.83 30.08 0.61
N ALA A 590 -3.58 30.04 1.91
CA ALA A 590 -2.41 29.40 2.49
C ALA A 590 -2.74 27.99 2.98
N ALA A 591 -3.39 27.19 2.13
CA ALA A 591 -3.85 25.85 2.52
C ALA A 591 -2.67 24.90 2.78
N ALA A 592 -1.52 25.12 2.13
CA ALA A 592 -0.34 24.28 2.27
C ALA A 592 0.15 24.22 3.73
N ALA A 593 -0.05 25.29 4.50
CA ALA A 593 0.19 25.39 5.94
C ALA A 593 -0.39 24.24 6.79
N VAL A 594 -1.51 23.64 6.34
CA VAL A 594 -2.20 22.56 7.06
C VAL A 594 -2.21 21.23 6.29
N THR A 595 -1.82 21.22 5.01
CA THR A 595 -1.69 19.99 4.22
C THR A 595 -0.29 19.39 4.28
N HIS A 596 0.75 20.20 4.47
CA HIS A 596 2.12 19.69 4.57
C HIS A 596 2.48 19.38 6.03
N TRP A 597 3.16 18.26 6.23
CA TRP A 597 3.62 17.84 7.54
C TRP A 597 4.82 18.68 8.01
N LEU A 598 4.53 19.80 8.69
CA LEU A 598 5.41 20.79 9.33
C LEU A 598 6.56 21.41 8.48
N PRO A 599 6.98 22.65 8.79
CA PRO A 599 8.04 23.32 8.03
C PRO A 599 9.43 22.87 8.50
N GLY A 600 10.29 22.39 7.60
CA GLY A 600 11.74 22.27 7.88
C GLY A 600 12.38 20.87 7.85
N SER A 601 11.62 19.80 7.58
CA SER A 601 12.17 18.47 7.25
C SER A 601 11.51 17.94 5.99
N GLY A 602 11.86 18.47 4.81
CA GLY A 602 11.35 18.00 3.51
C GLY A 602 9.85 17.66 3.50
N GLY A 603 9.01 18.59 3.97
CA GLY A 603 7.65 18.30 4.44
C GLY A 603 6.79 17.54 3.43
N GLU A 604 6.25 16.39 3.86
CA GLU A 604 5.36 15.55 3.05
C GLU A 604 3.98 16.20 2.91
N ASP A 605 3.45 16.28 1.69
CA ASP A 605 2.08 16.75 1.43
C ASP A 605 1.06 15.64 1.72
N LEU A 606 0.32 15.76 2.82
CA LEU A 606 -0.77 14.83 3.19
C LEU A 606 -1.93 14.83 2.17
N TYR A 607 -1.92 15.79 1.24
CA TYR A 607 -2.91 15.95 0.19
C TYR A 607 -2.34 15.66 -1.20
N ALA A 608 -1.13 15.10 -1.32
CA ALA A 608 -0.51 14.81 -2.62
C ALA A 608 -1.44 14.00 -3.54
N ARG A 609 -2.10 12.98 -2.97
CA ARG A 609 -3.01 12.05 -3.69
C ARG A 609 -4.48 12.47 -3.69
N SER A 610 -4.78 13.71 -3.29
CA SER A 610 -6.17 14.17 -3.15
C SER A 610 -6.79 14.73 -4.42
N ALA A 611 -6.00 14.97 -5.47
CA ALA A 611 -6.48 15.57 -6.73
C ALA A 611 -7.59 14.73 -7.42
N PRO A 612 -7.51 13.38 -7.47
CA PRO A 612 -8.56 12.57 -8.11
C PRO A 612 -9.92 12.64 -7.40
N LEU A 613 -10.01 13.13 -6.15
CA LEU A 613 -11.30 13.39 -5.49
C LEU A 613 -12.15 14.45 -6.22
N LEU A 614 -11.54 15.25 -7.10
CA LEU A 614 -12.23 16.28 -7.89
C LEU A 614 -12.65 15.80 -9.28
N GLU A 615 -12.26 14.60 -9.70
CA GLU A 615 -12.69 13.99 -10.96
C GLU A 615 -14.17 13.59 -10.90
N TYR A 616 -14.80 13.42 -12.07
CA TYR A 616 -16.20 12.99 -12.16
C TYR A 616 -16.37 11.80 -13.13
N PRO A 617 -16.80 10.63 -12.63
CA PRO A 617 -16.98 10.28 -11.22
C PRO A 617 -15.64 10.17 -10.47
N PRO A 618 -15.55 10.55 -9.18
CA PRO A 618 -14.30 10.38 -8.43
C PRO A 618 -13.99 8.88 -8.32
N PRO A 619 -12.75 8.44 -8.59
CA PRO A 619 -12.41 7.04 -8.53
C PRO A 619 -12.60 6.49 -7.11
N TRP A 620 -13.09 5.25 -7.01
CA TRP A 620 -13.51 4.68 -5.73
C TRP A 620 -12.36 4.58 -4.73
N TRP A 621 -11.13 4.32 -5.20
CA TRP A 621 -9.97 4.27 -4.33
C TRP A 621 -9.74 5.62 -3.63
N ALA A 622 -9.86 6.76 -4.32
CA ALA A 622 -9.66 8.08 -3.74
C ALA A 622 -10.74 8.38 -2.69
N VAL A 623 -12.00 8.02 -2.99
CA VAL A 623 -13.12 8.12 -2.05
C VAL A 623 -12.87 7.25 -0.81
N ARG A 624 -12.36 6.02 -0.99
CA ARG A 624 -11.98 5.13 0.10
C ARG A 624 -10.88 5.74 0.96
N GLU A 625 -9.82 6.30 0.37
CA GLU A 625 -8.71 6.93 1.10
C GLU A 625 -9.16 8.13 1.95
N LEU A 626 -10.08 8.95 1.44
CA LEU A 626 -10.70 10.04 2.20
C LEU A 626 -11.44 9.49 3.43
N PHE A 627 -12.22 8.42 3.26
CA PHE A 627 -12.99 7.82 4.35
C PHE A 627 -12.15 7.00 5.34
N GLU A 628 -11.02 6.45 4.90
CA GLU A 628 -9.99 5.81 5.73
C GLU A 628 -9.12 6.83 6.48
N LEU A 629 -9.37 8.13 6.29
CA LEU A 629 -8.64 9.23 6.91
C LEU A 629 -7.14 9.23 6.52
N ARG A 630 -6.83 8.91 5.26
CA ARG A 630 -5.47 9.09 4.69
C ARG A 630 -5.22 10.55 4.35
N THR A 631 -6.22 11.23 3.79
CA THR A 631 -6.20 12.65 3.45
C THR A 631 -6.77 13.48 4.60
N VAL A 632 -5.92 13.95 5.52
CA VAL A 632 -6.33 14.69 6.72
C VAL A 632 -5.40 15.88 6.96
N PRO A 633 -5.90 17.06 7.37
CA PRO A 633 -5.03 18.15 7.79
C PRO A 633 -4.23 17.72 9.01
N TRP A 634 -2.92 17.96 9.02
CA TRP A 634 -2.04 17.49 10.10
C TRP A 634 -2.53 17.83 11.53
N PRO A 635 -3.18 19.00 11.80
CA PRO A 635 -3.68 19.32 13.14
C PRO A 635 -4.80 18.39 13.64
N LEU A 636 -5.49 17.68 12.75
CA LEU A 636 -6.59 16.77 13.06
C LEU A 636 -6.19 15.30 13.11
N SER A 637 -4.94 14.95 12.80
CA SER A 637 -4.47 13.55 12.68
C SER A 637 -4.84 12.70 13.91
N MET A 638 -4.72 13.26 15.12
CA MET A 638 -5.07 12.56 16.38
C MET A 638 -6.55 12.11 16.46
N LEU A 639 -7.46 12.72 15.70
CA LEU A 639 -8.87 12.32 15.69
C LEU A 639 -9.07 10.90 15.16
N GLY A 640 -8.21 10.40 14.26
CA GLY A 640 -8.25 9.02 13.79
C GLY A 640 -8.14 8.02 14.94
N LEU A 641 -7.12 8.19 15.80
CA LEU A 641 -6.96 7.38 17.00
C LEU A 641 -8.18 7.47 17.91
N LEU A 642 -8.68 8.68 18.17
CA LEU A 642 -9.83 8.88 19.06
C LEU A 642 -11.12 8.25 18.51
N VAL A 643 -11.31 8.19 17.19
CA VAL A 643 -12.40 7.46 16.53
C VAL A 643 -12.28 5.97 16.83
N VAL A 644 -11.12 5.36 16.57
CA VAL A 644 -10.87 3.93 16.82
C VAL A 644 -11.07 3.56 18.29
N LEU A 645 -10.48 4.31 19.21
CA LEU A 645 -10.63 4.07 20.65
C LEU A 645 -12.08 4.25 21.11
N SER A 646 -12.83 5.17 20.51
CA SER A 646 -14.26 5.38 20.81
C SER A 646 -15.15 4.25 20.28
N LEU A 647 -14.78 3.63 19.15
CA LEU A 647 -15.45 2.44 18.64
C LEU A 647 -15.26 1.23 19.55
N LEU A 648 -14.04 1.08 20.11
CA LEU A 648 -13.68 -0.01 21.04
C LEU A 648 -14.17 0.22 22.48
N ALA A 649 -14.41 1.48 22.86
CA ALA A 649 -14.80 1.86 24.23
C ALA A 649 -15.97 1.05 24.83
N PRO A 650 -17.07 0.77 24.11
CA PRO A 650 -18.17 -0.02 24.67
C PRO A 650 -17.77 -1.44 25.08
N LEU A 651 -16.81 -2.07 24.38
CA LEU A 651 -16.29 -3.39 24.71
C LEU A 651 -15.48 -3.35 26.01
N VAL A 652 -14.62 -2.35 26.16
CA VAL A 652 -13.84 -2.11 27.39
C VAL A 652 -14.80 -1.94 28.56
N VAL A 653 -15.81 -1.07 28.44
CA VAL A 653 -16.78 -0.84 29.53
C VAL A 653 -17.63 -2.08 29.81
N ALA A 654 -18.00 -2.87 28.80
CA ALA A 654 -18.69 -4.14 29.00
C ALA A 654 -17.86 -5.12 29.83
N ALA A 655 -16.56 -5.24 29.55
CA ALA A 655 -15.65 -6.07 30.33
C ALA A 655 -15.49 -5.58 31.79
N LEU A 656 -15.43 -4.27 32.00
CA LEU A 656 -15.41 -3.70 33.36
C LEU A 656 -16.68 -4.04 34.15
N ARG A 657 -17.85 -3.96 33.52
CA ARG A 657 -19.13 -4.37 34.15
C ARG A 657 -19.15 -5.86 34.49
N ALA A 658 -18.48 -6.70 33.71
CA ALA A 658 -18.28 -8.12 33.99
C ALA A 658 -17.24 -8.39 35.11
N ARG A 659 -16.74 -7.35 35.80
CA ARG A 659 -15.68 -7.40 36.81
C ARG A 659 -14.34 -7.94 36.27
N LEU A 660 -14.12 -7.83 34.97
CA LEU A 660 -12.88 -8.27 34.30
C LEU A 660 -11.84 -7.15 34.18
N TRP A 661 -11.86 -6.15 35.07
CA TRP A 661 -10.96 -5.00 35.01
C TRP A 661 -9.48 -5.40 35.03
N TRP A 662 -9.12 -6.45 35.77
CA TRP A 662 -7.76 -6.97 35.85
C TRP A 662 -7.31 -7.56 34.50
N ALA A 663 -8.21 -8.25 33.80
CA ALA A 663 -7.94 -8.81 32.48
C ALA A 663 -7.84 -7.71 31.42
N VAL A 664 -8.68 -6.67 31.52
CA VAL A 664 -8.62 -5.49 30.65
C VAL A 664 -7.28 -4.76 30.79
N VAL A 665 -6.82 -4.53 32.03
CA VAL A 665 -5.52 -3.89 32.28
C VAL A 665 -4.36 -4.77 31.82
N ALA A 666 -4.39 -6.08 32.11
CA ALA A 666 -3.36 -7.01 31.67
C ALA A 666 -3.29 -7.10 30.14
N LEU A 667 -4.44 -7.18 29.47
CA LEU A 667 -4.52 -7.16 28.01
C LEU A 667 -3.97 -5.85 27.46
N SER A 668 -4.37 -4.70 28.02
CA SER A 668 -3.88 -3.39 27.59
C SER A 668 -2.35 -3.26 27.69
N TRP A 669 -1.73 -3.73 28.78
CA TRP A 669 -0.27 -3.74 28.90
C TRP A 669 0.41 -4.77 28.00
N THR A 670 -0.23 -5.90 27.73
CA THR A 670 0.26 -6.90 26.78
C THR A 670 0.24 -6.35 25.36
N THR A 671 -0.84 -5.67 24.98
CA THR A 671 -0.98 -4.95 23.70
C THR A 671 0.05 -3.83 23.58
N TYR A 672 0.31 -3.07 24.65
CA TYR A 672 1.38 -2.07 24.68
C TYR A 672 2.76 -2.71 24.49
N ALA A 673 3.08 -3.78 25.22
CA ALA A 673 4.36 -4.48 25.09
C ALA A 673 4.56 -5.08 23.70
N ALA A 674 3.49 -5.65 23.11
CA ALA A 674 3.50 -6.10 21.72
C ALA A 674 3.75 -4.92 20.77
N GLY A 675 3.09 -3.78 21.00
CA GLY A 675 3.28 -2.54 20.24
C GLY A 675 4.71 -2.01 20.27
N VAL A 676 5.44 -2.16 21.38
CA VAL A 676 6.86 -1.75 21.48
C VAL A 676 7.77 -2.64 20.64
N LEU A 677 7.43 -3.92 20.49
CA LEU A 677 8.20 -4.89 19.71
C LEU A 677 7.80 -4.88 18.22
N TRP A 678 6.55 -4.54 17.95
CA TRP A 678 5.92 -4.64 16.65
C TRP A 678 4.77 -3.63 16.51
N THR A 679 4.92 -2.65 15.62
CA THR A 679 3.86 -1.70 15.25
C THR A 679 3.35 -2.00 13.84
N PRO A 680 2.41 -2.94 13.66
CA PRO A 680 1.74 -3.10 12.37
C PRO A 680 0.76 -1.95 12.15
N ASP A 681 0.56 -1.57 10.89
CA ASP A 681 -0.46 -0.60 10.49
C ASP A 681 -1.78 -1.36 10.31
N TRP A 682 -2.68 -1.26 11.29
CA TRP A 682 -3.96 -1.99 11.31
C TRP A 682 -5.00 -1.32 10.40
N THR A 683 -4.84 -0.02 10.17
CA THR A 683 -5.61 0.81 9.29
C THR A 683 -4.70 1.39 8.23
N MET A 684 -5.28 1.74 7.08
CA MET A 684 -4.53 2.40 6.01
C MET A 684 -4.30 3.90 6.29
N GLY A 685 -4.79 4.43 7.43
CA GLY A 685 -4.78 5.85 7.74
C GLY A 685 -3.40 6.39 8.10
N THR A 686 -3.03 7.54 7.52
CA THR A 686 -1.73 8.22 7.77
C THR A 686 -1.54 8.58 9.24
N TRP A 687 -2.62 8.79 9.99
CA TRP A 687 -2.60 9.12 11.43
C TRP A 687 -2.05 8.00 12.34
N GLU A 688 -2.14 6.74 11.93
CA GLU A 688 -1.72 5.58 12.75
C GLU A 688 -0.20 5.55 12.95
N THR A 689 0.53 6.05 11.96
CA THR A 689 1.99 6.16 11.99
C THR A 689 2.46 7.10 13.11
N ALA A 690 1.78 8.24 13.28
CA ALA A 690 2.03 9.21 14.35
C ALA A 690 1.45 8.77 15.70
N TYR A 691 0.31 8.06 15.69
CA TYR A 691 -0.43 7.66 16.88
C TYR A 691 -0.81 6.17 16.88
N PRO A 692 0.17 5.25 17.05
CA PRO A 692 -0.10 3.81 16.94
C PRO A 692 -1.13 3.32 17.97
N PRO A 693 -2.27 2.73 17.56
CA PRO A 693 -3.33 2.31 18.47
C PRO A 693 -2.87 1.35 19.57
N LEU A 694 -1.96 0.41 19.27
CA LEU A 694 -1.48 -0.59 20.23
C LEU A 694 -0.80 0.04 21.46
N LEU A 695 -0.04 1.12 21.21
CA LEU A 695 0.69 1.85 22.23
C LEU A 695 -0.23 2.82 22.96
N TRP A 696 -0.95 3.65 22.20
CA TRP A 696 -1.72 4.77 22.76
C TRP A 696 -3.00 4.33 23.50
N GLN A 697 -3.54 3.14 23.20
CA GLN A 697 -4.69 2.61 23.93
C GLN A 697 -4.41 2.44 25.44
N VAL A 698 -3.15 2.27 25.87
CA VAL A 698 -2.82 2.08 27.30
C VAL A 698 -3.29 3.25 28.15
N VAL A 699 -3.11 4.49 27.66
CA VAL A 699 -3.53 5.72 28.34
C VAL A 699 -5.05 5.78 28.43
N PHE A 700 -5.73 5.44 27.33
CA PHE A 700 -7.18 5.46 27.23
C PHE A 700 -7.83 4.43 28.16
N VAL A 701 -7.38 3.18 28.11
CA VAL A 701 -7.94 2.09 28.92
C VAL A 701 -7.75 2.37 30.41
N HIS A 702 -6.58 2.84 30.84
CA HIS A 702 -6.37 3.22 32.23
C HIS A 702 -7.30 4.35 32.66
N ALA A 703 -7.50 5.37 31.82
CA ALA A 703 -8.46 6.43 32.10
C ALA A 703 -9.90 5.91 32.26
N VAL A 704 -10.34 4.98 31.40
CA VAL A 704 -11.67 4.36 31.51
C VAL A 704 -11.80 3.54 32.81
N VAL A 705 -10.79 2.75 33.15
CA VAL A 705 -10.74 1.94 34.39
C VAL A 705 -10.77 2.83 35.63
N LEU A 706 -9.97 3.90 35.65
CA LEU A 706 -9.93 4.88 36.74
C LEU A 706 -11.29 5.58 36.92
N ALA A 707 -11.93 5.97 35.83
CA ALA A 707 -13.26 6.58 35.86
C ALA A 707 -14.34 5.61 36.35
N HIS A 708 -14.26 4.33 35.97
CA HIS A 708 -15.18 3.29 36.43
C HIS A 708 -15.08 3.08 37.95
N HIS A 709 -13.85 2.96 38.48
CA HIS A 709 -13.60 2.74 39.91
C HIS A 709 -13.50 4.02 40.75
N ARG A 710 -13.92 5.18 40.23
CA ARG A 710 -13.73 6.49 40.87
C ARG A 710 -14.27 6.58 42.31
N HIS A 711 -15.39 5.92 42.62
CA HIS A 711 -16.01 5.97 43.93
C HIS A 711 -15.23 5.13 44.95
N ASP A 712 -14.78 3.94 44.56
CA ASP A 712 -13.94 3.06 45.38
C ASP A 712 -12.59 3.72 45.64
N LEU A 713 -11.98 4.28 44.60
CA LEU A 713 -10.73 5.04 44.69
C LEU A 713 -10.87 6.25 45.60
N ALA A 714 -11.96 7.01 45.48
CA ALA A 714 -12.22 8.15 46.36
C ALA A 714 -12.38 7.72 47.83
N ALA A 715 -13.07 6.61 48.10
CA ALA A 715 -13.22 6.07 49.45
C ALA A 715 -11.89 5.62 50.07
N VAL A 716 -11.02 4.99 49.26
CA VAL A 716 -9.67 4.60 49.68
C VAL A 716 -8.78 5.82 49.93
N LEU A 717 -8.82 6.81 49.03
CA LEU A 717 -8.05 8.05 49.13
C LEU A 717 -8.55 8.99 50.24
N ALA A 718 -9.78 8.82 50.72
CA ALA A 718 -10.29 9.54 51.89
C ALA A 718 -9.58 9.13 53.19
N ARG A 719 -8.97 7.93 53.24
CA ARG A 719 -8.24 7.44 54.43
C ARG A 719 -6.99 8.30 54.67
N PRO A 720 -6.79 8.88 55.86
CA PRO A 720 -5.75 9.87 56.10
C PRO A 720 -4.33 9.30 55.88
N ARG A 721 -4.10 8.03 56.26
CA ARG A 721 -2.82 7.35 56.03
C ARG A 721 -2.54 7.13 54.55
N VAL A 722 -3.51 6.62 53.80
CA VAL A 722 -3.37 6.38 52.36
C VAL A 722 -3.16 7.70 51.62
N ARG A 723 -3.91 8.73 51.97
CA ARG A 723 -3.76 10.08 51.42
C ARG A 723 -2.38 10.67 51.69
N ALA A 724 -1.87 10.53 52.91
CA ALA A 724 -0.55 11.04 53.28
C ALA A 724 0.57 10.30 52.55
N VAL A 725 0.50 8.96 52.48
CA VAL A 725 1.47 8.14 51.75
C VAL A 725 1.42 8.42 50.25
N GLY A 726 0.23 8.45 49.65
CA GLY A 726 0.05 8.73 48.23
C GLY A 726 0.51 10.14 47.84
N ALA A 727 0.17 11.16 48.63
CA ALA A 727 0.65 12.52 48.41
C ALA A 727 2.17 12.65 48.63
N GLY A 728 2.71 11.94 49.62
CA GLY A 728 4.15 11.88 49.87
C GLY A 728 4.91 11.23 48.72
N LEU A 729 4.44 10.07 48.23
CA LEU A 729 5.02 9.37 47.09
C LEU A 729 4.96 10.23 45.83
N LEU A 730 3.80 10.82 45.52
CA LEU A 730 3.64 11.73 44.39
C LEU A 730 4.62 12.91 44.49
N GLY A 731 4.75 13.50 45.68
CA GLY A 731 5.68 14.59 45.93
C GLY A 731 7.15 14.19 45.77
N VAL A 732 7.54 13.01 46.27
CA VAL A 732 8.92 12.48 46.14
C VAL A 732 9.25 12.20 44.68
N VAL A 733 8.35 11.54 43.95
CA VAL A 733 8.56 11.23 42.53
C VAL A 733 8.62 12.51 41.70
N ALA A 734 7.71 13.46 41.93
CA ALA A 734 7.73 14.76 41.26
C ALA A 734 9.00 15.57 41.59
N ALA A 735 9.42 15.60 42.85
CA ALA A 735 10.64 16.30 43.25
C ALA A 735 11.91 15.66 42.68
N GLY A 736 11.97 14.31 42.69
CA GLY A 736 13.07 13.57 42.08
C GLY A 736 13.17 13.82 40.58
N TRP A 737 12.03 13.72 39.87
CA TRP A 737 11.96 14.06 38.44
C TRP A 737 12.41 15.49 38.18
N SER A 738 11.87 16.46 38.93
CA SER A 738 12.21 17.86 38.71
C SER A 738 13.67 18.16 39.02
N ALA A 739 14.26 17.54 40.04
CA ALA A 739 15.69 17.69 40.35
C ALA A 739 16.57 17.15 39.22
N VAL A 740 16.24 15.96 38.69
CA VAL A 740 16.99 15.34 37.58
C VAL A 740 16.88 16.18 36.31
N SER A 741 15.69 16.66 35.95
CA SER A 741 15.48 17.48 34.76
C SER A 741 16.14 18.85 34.85
N LEU A 742 16.08 19.51 36.02
CA LEU A 742 16.79 20.77 36.25
C LEU A 742 18.31 20.58 36.22
N TRP A 743 18.82 19.51 36.83
CA TRP A 743 20.25 19.21 36.80
C TRP A 743 20.73 18.93 35.38
N ALA A 744 19.99 18.15 34.60
CA ALA A 744 20.31 17.86 33.20
C ALA A 744 20.36 19.11 32.33
N ALA A 745 19.42 20.04 32.51
CA ALA A 745 19.40 21.29 31.77
C ALA A 745 20.54 22.25 32.13
N LEU A 746 21.06 22.16 33.36
CA LEU A 746 22.24 22.94 33.78
C LEU A 746 23.55 22.32 33.30
N ASP A 747 23.63 20.99 33.25
CA ASP A 747 24.81 20.24 32.79
C ASP A 747 25.01 20.35 31.27
N GLY A 748 23.91 20.47 30.50
CA GLY A 748 23.96 20.71 29.05
C GLY A 748 24.61 19.59 28.24
N GLY A 749 24.82 18.41 28.85
CA GLY A 749 25.52 17.27 28.26
C GLY A 749 24.62 16.04 28.04
N ALA A 750 25.25 14.86 27.96
CA ALA A 750 24.61 13.59 27.57
C ALA A 750 23.38 13.17 28.43
N LEU A 751 23.25 13.69 29.65
CA LEU A 751 22.07 13.44 30.46
C LEU A 751 20.82 14.14 29.91
N ALA A 752 20.97 15.37 29.43
CA ALA A 752 19.89 16.14 28.83
C ALA A 752 19.33 15.40 27.61
N ASP A 753 20.23 14.94 26.73
CA ASP A 753 19.88 14.17 25.53
C ASP A 753 19.20 12.85 25.88
N ARG A 754 19.70 12.13 26.90
CA ARG A 754 19.07 10.90 27.39
C ARG A 754 17.68 11.14 27.96
N LEU A 755 17.47 12.20 28.74
CA LEU A 755 16.15 12.52 29.28
C LEU A 755 15.17 12.92 28.18
N VAL A 756 15.62 13.70 27.19
CA VAL A 756 14.84 14.02 26.00
C VAL A 756 14.48 12.75 25.25
N GLY A 757 15.45 11.85 24.98
CA GLY A 757 15.19 10.57 24.31
C GLY A 757 14.20 9.68 25.08
N LEU A 758 14.32 9.60 26.41
CA LEU A 758 13.42 8.81 27.25
C LEU A 758 12.02 9.42 27.41
N SER A 759 11.84 10.71 27.12
CA SER A 759 10.56 11.42 27.25
C SER A 759 9.90 11.77 25.91
N SER A 760 10.59 11.51 24.80
CA SER A 760 10.14 11.74 23.43
C SER A 760 9.80 10.43 22.72
N GLY A 761 9.05 10.55 21.63
CA GLY A 761 8.76 9.44 20.73
C GLY A 761 7.28 9.01 20.74
N ARG A 762 6.82 8.57 19.57
CA ARG A 762 5.47 8.00 19.36
C ARG A 762 5.23 6.71 20.16
N GLU A 763 6.31 6.06 20.59
CA GLU A 763 6.33 4.79 21.33
C GLU A 763 5.83 4.92 22.79
N LEU A 764 5.59 6.14 23.27
CA LEU A 764 5.16 6.43 24.63
C LEU A 764 6.04 5.71 25.66
N PRO A 765 7.34 6.04 25.76
CA PRO A 765 8.23 5.39 26.70
C PRO A 765 7.71 5.51 28.14
N VAL A 766 8.12 4.59 29.02
CA VAL A 766 7.60 4.52 30.40
C VAL A 766 7.75 5.84 31.16
N VAL A 767 8.85 6.57 30.93
CA VAL A 767 9.08 7.89 31.52
C VAL A 767 8.02 8.90 31.05
N ARG A 768 7.63 8.86 29.77
CA ARG A 768 6.55 9.70 29.21
C ARG A 768 5.20 9.38 29.83
N LEU A 769 4.85 8.10 30.00
CA LEU A 769 3.61 7.69 30.67
C LEU A 769 3.58 8.17 32.14
N LEU A 770 4.72 8.08 32.83
CA LEU A 770 4.88 8.57 34.20
C LEU A 770 4.71 10.10 34.25
N LEU A 771 5.29 10.84 33.30
CA LEU A 771 5.13 12.29 33.19
C LEU A 771 3.66 12.69 33.03
N VAL A 772 2.97 12.12 32.05
CA VAL A 772 1.53 12.37 31.80
C VAL A 772 0.70 12.10 33.06
N THR A 773 1.05 11.04 33.79
CA THR A 773 0.38 10.68 35.06
C THR A 773 0.65 11.73 36.15
N LEU A 774 1.92 12.12 36.36
CA LEU A 774 2.31 13.12 37.35
C LEU A 774 1.68 14.48 37.08
N THR A 775 1.77 14.96 35.84
CA THR A 775 1.27 16.27 35.42
C THR A 775 -0.26 16.30 35.43
N GLY A 776 -0.92 15.24 34.97
CA GLY A 776 -2.36 15.07 35.06
C GLY A 776 -2.87 15.08 36.50
N LEU A 777 -2.22 14.34 37.41
CA LEU A 777 -2.57 14.33 38.84
C LEU A 777 -2.33 15.69 39.50
N ALA A 778 -1.22 16.35 39.20
CA ALA A 778 -0.90 17.67 39.74
C ALA A 778 -1.87 18.74 39.26
N ALA A 779 -2.21 18.74 37.96
CA ALA A 779 -3.21 19.64 37.38
C ALA A 779 -4.60 19.39 38.00
N TRP A 780 -4.98 18.13 38.18
CA TRP A 780 -6.25 17.79 38.84
C TRP A 780 -6.26 18.23 40.31
N LEU A 781 -5.15 18.08 41.03
CA LEU A 781 -4.99 18.55 42.40
C LEU A 781 -5.18 20.08 42.49
N LEU A 782 -4.60 20.82 41.54
CA LEU A 782 -4.73 22.27 41.44
C LEU A 782 -6.20 22.68 41.22
N LEU A 783 -6.85 22.09 40.21
CA LEU A 783 -8.28 22.34 39.95
C LEU A 783 -9.15 21.97 41.15
N THR A 784 -8.76 20.96 41.92
CA THR A 784 -9.50 20.52 43.11
C THR A 784 -9.29 21.45 44.30
N ARG A 785 -8.09 22.00 44.51
CA ARG A 785 -7.76 22.81 45.70
C ARG A 785 -7.92 24.31 45.48
N CYS A 786 -7.84 24.76 44.24
CA CYS A 786 -7.87 26.18 43.86
C CYS A 786 -9.09 26.51 42.99
N TRP A 787 -10.19 25.78 43.09
CA TRP A 787 -11.35 25.95 42.22
C TRP A 787 -11.98 27.34 42.33
N ARG A 788 -12.32 27.82 43.54
CA ARG A 788 -13.02 29.11 43.73
C ARG A 788 -12.33 30.31 43.05
N PRO A 789 -11.01 30.54 43.23
CA PRO A 789 -10.35 31.64 42.53
C PRO A 789 -10.30 31.43 41.00
N LEU A 790 -10.17 30.20 40.53
CA LEU A 790 -10.20 29.89 39.09
C LEU A 790 -11.62 30.08 38.51
N ALA A 791 -12.65 29.69 39.25
CA ALA A 791 -14.06 29.83 38.89
C ALA A 791 -14.49 31.28 38.69
N GLY A 792 -13.93 32.20 39.47
CA GLY A 792 -14.17 33.64 39.32
C GLY A 792 -13.35 34.33 38.23
N THR A 793 -12.38 33.65 37.62
CA THR A 793 -11.43 34.26 36.67
C THR A 793 -11.42 33.54 35.32
N VAL A 794 -10.69 32.44 35.21
CA VAL A 794 -10.38 31.76 33.95
C VAL A 794 -11.28 30.55 33.66
N ALA A 795 -11.80 29.87 34.67
CA ALA A 795 -12.56 28.63 34.47
C ALA A 795 -13.85 28.80 33.65
N PRO A 796 -14.61 29.91 33.70
CA PRO A 796 -15.78 30.09 32.83
C PRO A 796 -15.41 30.03 31.34
N VAL A 797 -14.30 30.67 30.96
CA VAL A 797 -13.79 30.64 29.57
C VAL A 797 -13.31 29.24 29.21
N LEU A 798 -12.50 28.62 30.08
CA LEU A 798 -11.95 27.28 29.84
C LEU A 798 -13.06 26.22 29.75
N THR A 799 -14.06 26.27 30.62
CA THR A 799 -15.21 25.34 30.58
C THR A 799 -16.05 25.53 29.32
N ALA A 800 -16.24 26.77 28.86
CA ALA A 800 -16.93 27.05 27.61
C ALA A 800 -16.18 26.46 26.40
N LEU A 801 -14.86 26.65 26.34
CA LEU A 801 -13.99 26.05 25.32
C LEU A 801 -14.05 24.52 25.35
N GLY A 802 -13.88 23.91 26.54
CA GLY A 802 -13.93 22.46 26.70
C GLY A 802 -15.27 21.84 26.31
N ARG A 803 -16.39 22.53 26.55
CA ARG A 803 -17.73 22.08 26.12
C ARG A 803 -17.91 22.14 24.61
N ARG A 804 -17.29 23.11 23.94
CA ARG A 804 -17.35 23.31 22.48
C ARG A 804 -16.13 22.72 21.75
N GLY A 805 -15.47 21.73 22.33
CA GLY A 805 -14.19 21.24 21.83
C GLY A 805 -14.19 20.81 20.36
N THR A 806 -15.28 20.21 19.85
CA THR A 806 -15.39 19.86 18.42
C THR A 806 -15.42 21.08 17.51
N THR A 807 -16.09 22.15 17.92
CA THR A 807 -16.14 23.41 17.17
C THR A 807 -14.77 24.09 17.19
N VAL A 808 -14.10 24.11 18.35
CA VAL A 808 -12.72 24.62 18.46
C VAL A 808 -11.79 23.83 17.53
N LEU A 809 -11.96 22.50 17.47
CA LEU A 809 -11.19 21.64 16.57
C LEU A 809 -11.44 21.92 15.08
N ALA A 810 -12.66 22.21 14.64
CA ALA A 810 -12.86 22.64 13.24
C ALA A 810 -12.30 24.04 12.96
N VAL A 811 -12.58 25.00 13.84
CA VAL A 811 -12.25 26.41 13.61
C VAL A 811 -10.74 26.65 13.66
N HIS A 812 -9.99 25.94 14.51
CA HIS A 812 -8.54 26.18 14.59
C HIS A 812 -7.80 25.79 13.30
N VAL A 813 -8.25 24.78 12.56
CA VAL A 813 -7.64 24.43 11.26
C VAL A 813 -7.78 25.59 10.28
N LEU A 814 -8.98 26.18 10.20
CA LEU A 814 -9.24 27.35 9.36
C LEU A 814 -8.47 28.59 9.85
N LEU A 815 -8.31 28.74 11.17
CA LEU A 815 -7.49 29.79 11.76
C LEU A 815 -6.02 29.68 11.34
N LEU A 816 -5.47 28.47 11.30
CA LEU A 816 -4.08 28.24 10.86
C LEU A 816 -3.88 28.62 9.39
N VAL A 817 -4.82 28.22 8.51
CA VAL A 817 -4.82 28.63 7.09
C VAL A 817 -4.91 30.15 6.96
N LEU A 818 -5.80 30.80 7.72
CA LEU A 818 -5.94 32.25 7.70
C LEU A 818 -4.66 32.95 8.19
N LEU A 819 -4.05 32.44 9.26
CA LEU A 819 -2.85 33.03 9.83
C LEU A 819 -1.67 32.95 8.86
N ALA A 820 -1.49 31.79 8.21
CA ALA A 820 -0.47 31.60 7.18
C ALA A 820 -0.65 32.55 5.99
N ALA A 821 -1.90 32.86 5.61
CA ALA A 821 -2.18 33.79 4.52
C ALA A 821 -1.89 35.26 4.87
N VAL A 822 -1.99 35.64 6.14
CA VAL A 822 -1.92 37.05 6.58
C VAL A 822 -0.55 37.43 7.16
N VAL A 823 0.17 36.50 7.78
CA VAL A 823 1.43 36.78 8.48
C VAL A 823 2.62 36.49 7.57
N ALA A 824 3.34 37.53 7.16
CA ALA A 824 4.55 37.41 6.37
C ALA A 824 5.63 36.60 7.10
N GLY A 825 6.16 35.57 6.43
CA GLY A 825 7.20 34.68 6.98
C GLY A 825 6.69 33.33 7.49
N LEU A 826 5.37 33.09 7.51
CA LEU A 826 4.81 31.74 7.65
C LEU A 826 4.80 31.05 6.28
N PRO A 827 5.07 29.73 6.20
CA PRO A 827 4.88 28.98 4.96
C PRO A 827 3.39 29.04 4.58
N GLY A 828 3.12 29.70 3.45
CA GLY A 828 1.79 29.86 2.86
C GLY A 828 1.42 28.68 1.99
#